data_AF-A0A1Q5K056-F1
#
_entry.id   AF-A0A1Q5K056-F1
#
_cell.length_a   1.000
_cell.length_b   1.000
_cell.length_c   1.000
_cell.angle_alpha   90.00
_cell.angle_beta   90.00
_cell.angle_gamma   90.00
#
_symmetry.space_group_name_H-M   'P 1'
#
loop_
_entity.id
_entity.type
_entity.pdbx_description
1 polymer ?
#
loop_
_entity_poly.entity_id
_entity_poly.type
_entity_poly.pdbx_seq_one_letter_code
_entity_poly.pdbx_strand_id
1 'polypeptide(L)'
;MSALPSSRTPDRLRKGVRAALTTLGTGFLRHPANTVLRADADAPALHNALLRLVFRLLFLFVTEDRDALLSPAATTRARTRYAAHFSTARLRARARGSVEDSDLYAALRAVLDALGSADGEPSLGLPGLGGIFTATDADAPLHGLALSDADLLTAVRQLSEAPDPATRRARPVDFGRLDAAELGSVHEALLQLVPRIDAADGAFTLVGLPGNARKTTGSYYTPAALVECLLDAALDPVLDAAVARGEAADAADPAGGAARALLALTVCDPACGSGHFLVATARRIARRLAAVRGGGTESSRDALREVVAHCVHGVDLDPMAVELARMALWLEAPEPGRPLTFLDARVKHGNALIGAAPDLLRRGVPDAAFTPLAGDDRAHARALRRRNRAERKDVCDRPVEPPREAADAWCAAFLWRRTADAPPGVTEAVLRDLPGAPRATHEEIARLRDRYRFFHWHLEYPEVFGPDGPGGFDCVLGNPPWERIKLQEQEFFAQHDAEIAAAKTAAARKRLIAALKEDPDRAALHTAFEAAKRTAEGTSHFLRSGGRYPLTGRGDINTYAVFAEAGRALTGPRGRMGMIVPTGIATDATTRFYFKDLVDSGTLAALYDFENAAPVFPDVHRSFKFSILSLTGRALREPAARFAFFLRDPAELADEGRVFALTPEEIALLNPNTGTCPVFRTRRDAEITLGIYARLPVLIKEGDPDGNPWGVTFGTMFHMANDSHRFRTREELTATGWQAAGNHYVNGDRVMLPLYEAKMVDAYNHRAADVVKSATAVKRQNQPAYLTADAWASASRLAVPGNWVDRAETPPGTPPGRLAFLRISSPTNQRTMISAILPPAAIGDSVFLLHTRNSRDSAALVAHFNSFVYDYVTRQKAAGLNLNFFHIRQLPVLPPETVHRHTDFLTPRVLELTCTAHDMGRFAADLGDTGGPFHWDEDRRGRIRAELDAFFFHLYGIGRADTAYILDTFPIVRRKDEARYGGYRTKDLILTAYDHMAASGLAAGGTYVSPLRPPPGDGPRHRCPRGMNPVPRG
;
A
#
# COMPACT_ATOMS: atom_id res chain seq x y z
N MET A 1 -33.11 31.99 -11.13
CA MET A 1 -31.68 32.05 -10.73
C MET A 1 -31.13 30.64 -10.70
N SER A 2 -30.24 30.27 -11.63
CA SER A 2 -29.77 28.87 -11.71
C SER A 2 -28.70 28.58 -10.65
N ALA A 3 -28.99 27.61 -9.78
CA ALA A 3 -28.00 26.97 -8.92
C ALA A 3 -26.90 26.30 -9.75
N LEU A 4 -25.68 26.26 -9.23
CA LEU A 4 -24.49 25.76 -9.94
C LEU A 4 -24.42 24.22 -9.93
N PRO A 5 -23.78 23.58 -10.94
CA PRO A 5 -23.60 22.12 -11.01
C PRO A 5 -22.65 21.57 -9.92
N SER A 6 -22.94 20.36 -9.42
CA SER A 6 -22.38 19.75 -8.18
C SER A 6 -20.89 19.38 -8.22
N SER A 7 -20.29 19.16 -9.40
CA SER A 7 -18.95 18.57 -9.50
C SER A 7 -17.78 19.44 -9.03
N ARG A 8 -18.02 20.69 -8.60
CA ARG A 8 -16.98 21.63 -8.11
C ARG A 8 -17.31 22.30 -6.77
N THR A 9 -18.33 21.80 -6.06
CA THR A 9 -18.78 22.30 -4.75
C THR A 9 -17.81 21.93 -3.60
N PRO A 10 -17.24 20.72 -3.51
CA PRO A 10 -16.43 20.28 -2.37
C PRO A 10 -15.16 21.12 -2.17
N ASP A 11 -14.45 21.43 -3.27
CA ASP A 11 -13.23 22.23 -3.24
C ASP A 11 -13.45 23.66 -2.73
N ARG A 12 -14.66 24.20 -2.95
CA ARG A 12 -15.02 25.55 -2.50
C ARG A 12 -15.41 25.53 -1.04
N LEU A 13 -16.25 24.58 -0.63
CA LEU A 13 -16.63 24.40 0.77
C LEU A 13 -15.39 24.16 1.64
N ARG A 14 -14.43 23.35 1.17
CA ARG A 14 -13.13 23.15 1.83
C ARG A 14 -12.39 24.45 2.11
N LYS A 15 -12.30 25.34 1.10
CA LYS A 15 -11.64 26.65 1.25
C LYS A 15 -12.39 27.55 2.24
N GLY A 16 -13.73 27.55 2.14
CA GLY A 16 -14.60 28.29 3.06
C GLY A 16 -14.43 27.83 4.50
N VAL A 17 -14.44 26.53 4.75
CA VAL A 17 -14.23 25.93 6.09
C VAL A 17 -12.84 26.28 6.63
N ARG A 18 -11.78 26.14 5.83
CA ARG A 18 -10.42 26.53 6.26
C ARG A 18 -10.35 28.00 6.66
N ALA A 19 -10.97 28.88 5.87
CA ALA A 19 -11.04 30.30 6.17
C ALA A 19 -11.84 30.57 7.46
N ALA A 20 -12.99 29.92 7.63
CA ALA A 20 -13.83 30.04 8.82
C ALA A 20 -13.09 29.60 10.09
N LEU A 21 -12.37 28.47 10.06
CA LEU A 21 -11.53 28.02 11.17
C LEU A 21 -10.46 29.05 11.53
N THR A 22 -9.82 29.65 10.52
CA THR A 22 -8.80 30.70 10.68
C THR A 22 -9.40 31.94 11.34
N THR A 23 -10.56 32.39 10.84
CA THR A 23 -11.28 33.56 11.36
C THR A 23 -11.78 33.32 12.79
N LEU A 24 -12.43 32.18 13.06
CA LEU A 24 -12.93 31.86 14.41
C LEU A 24 -11.79 31.74 15.41
N GLY A 25 -10.74 30.98 15.10
CA GLY A 25 -9.59 30.83 16.01
C GLY A 25 -8.91 32.17 16.32
N THR A 26 -8.71 33.00 15.30
CA THR A 26 -8.16 34.35 15.48
C THR A 26 -9.10 35.24 16.29
N GLY A 27 -10.41 35.17 16.04
CA GLY A 27 -11.41 35.93 16.79
C GLY A 27 -11.42 35.58 18.28
N PHE A 28 -11.40 34.28 18.62
CA PHE A 28 -11.32 33.86 20.02
C PHE A 28 -10.01 34.29 20.70
N LEU A 29 -8.87 34.19 19.99
CA LEU A 29 -7.57 34.61 20.51
C LEU A 29 -7.44 36.13 20.66
N ARG A 30 -8.16 36.93 19.86
CA ARG A 30 -8.11 38.40 19.93
C ARG A 30 -9.17 39.00 20.86
N HIS A 31 -10.22 38.26 21.19
CA HIS A 31 -11.30 38.79 22.01
C HIS A 31 -10.82 39.20 23.41
N PRO A 32 -11.12 40.42 23.88
CA PRO A 32 -10.58 40.95 25.14
C PRO A 32 -11.03 40.17 26.39
N ALA A 33 -12.21 39.55 26.35
CA ALA A 33 -12.73 38.75 27.47
C ALA A 33 -12.07 37.37 27.64
N ASN A 34 -11.34 36.88 26.63
CA ASN A 34 -10.79 35.51 26.62
C ASN A 34 -9.36 35.48 27.18
N THR A 35 -9.16 36.02 28.39
CA THR A 35 -7.83 36.22 28.99
C THR A 35 -7.07 34.92 29.22
N VAL A 36 -7.76 33.84 29.63
CA VAL A 36 -7.15 32.53 29.88
C VAL A 36 -6.63 31.90 28.60
N LEU A 37 -7.46 31.84 27.54
CA LEU A 37 -7.04 31.30 26.25
C LEU A 37 -5.84 32.09 25.69
N ARG A 38 -5.85 33.42 25.84
CA ARG A 38 -4.76 34.27 25.37
C ARG A 38 -3.43 34.06 26.10
N ALA A 39 -3.49 33.63 27.35
CA ALA A 39 -2.29 33.39 28.16
C ALA A 39 -1.65 32.03 27.83
N ASP A 40 -2.46 30.99 27.58
CA ASP A 40 -1.98 29.62 27.40
C ASP A 40 -2.85 28.86 26.37
N ALA A 41 -2.63 29.15 25.08
CA ALA A 41 -3.39 28.53 24.00
C ALA A 41 -2.73 27.25 23.49
N ASP A 42 -3.41 26.11 23.65
CA ASP A 42 -3.08 24.87 22.96
C ASP A 42 -3.69 24.88 21.54
N ALA A 43 -2.83 25.06 20.52
CA ALA A 43 -3.25 25.16 19.13
C ALA A 43 -3.98 23.89 18.61
N PRO A 44 -3.46 22.66 18.82
CA PRO A 44 -4.20 21.42 18.56
C PRO A 44 -5.57 21.33 19.25
N ALA A 45 -5.64 21.60 20.56
CA ALA A 45 -6.90 21.50 21.30
C ALA A 45 -7.94 22.50 20.78
N LEU A 46 -7.52 23.76 20.57
CA LEU A 46 -8.36 24.81 19.99
C LEU A 46 -8.83 24.42 18.58
N HIS A 47 -7.96 23.86 17.75
CA HIS A 47 -8.33 23.42 16.40
C HIS A 47 -9.45 22.36 16.41
N ASN A 48 -9.35 21.36 17.28
CA ASN A 48 -10.37 20.32 17.42
C ASN A 48 -11.72 20.88 17.85
N ALA A 49 -11.73 21.81 18.81
CA ALA A 49 -12.95 22.46 19.28
C ALA A 49 -13.59 23.33 18.16
N LEU A 50 -12.76 24.06 17.40
CA LEU A 50 -13.20 24.85 16.25
C LEU A 50 -13.77 23.98 15.13
N LEU A 51 -13.17 22.82 14.86
CA LEU A 51 -13.71 21.86 13.90
C LEU A 51 -15.11 21.40 14.30
N ARG A 52 -15.30 21.01 15.59
CA ARG A 52 -16.63 20.64 16.11
C ARG A 52 -17.63 21.77 15.91
N LEU A 53 -17.27 23.01 16.26
CA LEU A 53 -18.13 24.18 16.09
C LEU A 53 -18.52 24.41 14.61
N VAL A 54 -17.57 24.33 13.68
CA VAL A 54 -17.85 24.53 12.26
C VAL A 54 -18.74 23.41 11.69
N PHE A 55 -18.51 22.14 12.05
CA PHE A 55 -19.35 21.05 11.58
C PHE A 55 -20.76 21.08 12.19
N ARG A 56 -20.92 21.53 13.45
CA ARG A 56 -22.24 21.84 14.04
C ARG A 56 -22.97 22.92 13.24
N LEU A 57 -22.28 23.99 12.83
CA LEU A 57 -22.85 25.03 11.98
C LEU A 57 -23.27 24.49 10.61
N LEU A 58 -22.41 23.72 9.94
CA LEU A 58 -22.73 23.12 8.65
C LEU A 58 -23.95 22.19 8.74
N PHE A 59 -24.06 21.42 9.82
CA PHE A 59 -25.24 20.58 10.07
C PHE A 59 -26.50 21.42 10.23
N LEU A 60 -26.46 22.49 11.03
CA LEU A 60 -27.59 23.42 11.17
C LEU A 60 -27.99 24.01 9.82
N PHE A 61 -27.01 24.40 8.98
CA PHE A 61 -27.30 24.97 7.68
C PHE A 61 -28.03 23.98 6.77
N VAL A 62 -27.56 22.73 6.72
CA VAL A 62 -28.17 21.67 5.91
C VAL A 62 -29.55 21.28 6.46
N THR A 63 -29.69 21.12 7.77
CA THR A 63 -30.95 20.68 8.38
C THR A 63 -32.04 21.75 8.37
N GLU A 64 -31.70 23.04 8.49
CA GLU A 64 -32.66 24.13 8.29
C GLU A 64 -33.11 24.24 6.83
N ASP A 65 -32.17 24.21 5.87
CA ASP A 65 -32.51 24.33 4.44
C ASP A 65 -33.31 23.12 3.91
N ARG A 66 -33.28 21.99 4.62
CA ARG A 66 -34.09 20.79 4.36
C ARG A 66 -35.38 20.70 5.19
N ASP A 67 -35.69 21.70 6.01
CA ASP A 67 -36.81 21.71 6.98
C ASP A 67 -36.86 20.46 7.87
N ALA A 68 -35.68 19.99 8.30
CA ALA A 68 -35.51 18.76 9.06
C ALA A 68 -35.10 18.97 10.52
N LEU A 69 -34.74 20.20 10.90
CA LEU A 69 -34.21 20.51 12.24
C LEU A 69 -35.29 20.51 13.34
N LEU A 70 -36.40 21.21 13.10
CA LEU A 70 -37.41 21.45 14.13
C LEU A 70 -38.33 20.24 14.31
N SER A 71 -38.68 19.95 15.56
CA SER A 71 -39.60 18.85 15.89
C SER A 71 -40.93 19.01 15.14
N PRO A 72 -41.48 17.93 14.54
CA PRO A 72 -42.80 17.95 13.94
C PRO A 72 -43.90 18.40 14.92
N ALA A 73 -43.70 18.14 16.22
CA ALA A 73 -44.62 18.55 17.29
C ALA A 73 -44.47 20.02 17.72
N ALA A 74 -43.50 20.77 17.17
CA ALA A 74 -43.27 22.16 17.54
C ALA A 74 -44.44 23.07 17.14
N THR A 75 -44.94 23.85 18.11
CA THR A 75 -46.02 24.82 17.89
C THR A 75 -45.59 25.90 16.87
N THR A 76 -46.56 26.48 16.15
CA THR A 76 -46.32 27.61 15.23
C THR A 76 -45.57 28.75 15.93
N ARG A 77 -45.92 29.05 17.19
CA ARG A 77 -45.25 30.08 17.99
C ARG A 77 -43.76 29.78 18.21
N ALA A 78 -43.41 28.53 18.52
CA ALA A 78 -42.03 28.10 18.72
C ALA A 78 -41.24 28.18 17.40
N ARG A 79 -41.81 27.70 16.29
CA ARG A 79 -41.22 27.79 14.95
C ARG A 79 -40.95 29.24 14.52
N THR A 80 -41.94 30.13 14.72
CA THR A 80 -41.78 31.56 14.42
C THR A 80 -40.71 32.21 15.28
N ARG A 81 -40.67 31.90 16.58
CA ARG A 81 -39.65 32.42 17.51
C ARG A 81 -38.24 31.99 17.09
N TYR A 82 -38.05 30.72 16.77
CA TYR A 82 -36.78 30.20 16.29
C TYR A 82 -36.37 30.90 14.98
N ALA A 83 -37.25 30.91 13.98
CA ALA A 83 -36.99 31.55 12.69
C ALA A 83 -36.58 33.03 12.82
N ALA A 84 -37.27 33.78 13.68
CA ALA A 84 -37.07 35.21 13.86
C ALA A 84 -35.80 35.59 14.65
N HIS A 85 -35.34 34.75 15.58
CA HIS A 85 -34.29 35.14 16.54
C HIS A 85 -33.07 34.21 16.56
N PHE A 86 -33.23 32.91 16.31
CA PHE A 86 -32.21 31.89 16.55
C PHE A 86 -31.76 31.14 15.28
N SER A 87 -32.52 31.23 14.17
CA SER A 87 -32.21 30.49 12.95
C SER A 87 -30.84 30.85 12.36
N THR A 88 -30.13 29.84 11.87
CA THR A 88 -28.92 30.08 11.11
C THR A 88 -29.22 30.71 9.75
N ALA A 89 -30.42 30.52 9.18
CA ALA A 89 -30.88 31.28 8.00
C ALA A 89 -30.81 32.80 8.22
N ARG A 90 -31.24 33.29 9.40
CA ARG A 90 -31.09 34.70 9.81
C ARG A 90 -29.62 35.08 9.96
N LEU A 91 -28.81 34.22 10.58
CA LEU A 91 -27.37 34.47 10.74
C LEU A 91 -26.66 34.59 9.38
N ARG A 92 -26.97 33.70 8.42
CA ARG A 92 -26.49 33.72 7.03
C ARG A 92 -26.99 34.95 6.24
N ALA A 93 -28.19 35.45 6.54
CA ALA A 93 -28.70 36.68 5.95
C ALA A 93 -27.97 37.92 6.49
N ARG A 94 -27.74 37.99 7.81
CA ARG A 94 -26.97 39.07 8.45
C ARG A 94 -25.51 39.11 8.00
N ALA A 95 -24.90 37.96 7.76
CA ALA A 95 -23.53 37.86 7.26
C ALA A 95 -23.34 38.51 5.87
N ARG A 96 -24.44 38.77 5.14
CA ARG A 96 -24.47 39.47 3.85
C ARG A 96 -24.75 40.98 3.97
N GLY A 97 -25.16 41.46 5.13
CA GLY A 97 -25.57 42.85 5.39
C GLY A 97 -24.66 43.58 6.38
N SER A 98 -25.17 44.65 7.01
CA SER A 98 -24.45 45.44 8.02
C SER A 98 -24.53 44.82 9.42
N VAL A 99 -23.48 45.05 10.23
CA VAL A 99 -23.38 44.60 11.62
C VAL A 99 -24.13 45.60 12.52
N GLU A 100 -25.13 45.12 13.26
CA GLU A 100 -25.70 45.80 14.42
C GLU A 100 -25.14 45.13 15.68
N ASP A 101 -24.88 45.87 16.76
CA ASP A 101 -24.43 45.29 18.03
C ASP A 101 -25.51 44.35 18.60
N SER A 102 -25.22 43.05 18.55
CA SER A 102 -25.99 42.00 19.20
C SER A 102 -25.05 40.96 19.84
N ASP A 103 -25.58 40.02 20.63
CA ASP A 103 -24.79 38.90 21.16
C ASP A 103 -25.13 37.63 20.36
N LEU A 104 -24.69 37.58 19.09
CA LEU A 104 -25.04 36.48 18.18
C LEU A 104 -24.38 35.16 18.57
N TYR A 105 -23.18 35.22 19.15
CA TYR A 105 -22.48 34.02 19.59
C TYR A 105 -23.16 33.38 20.80
N ALA A 106 -23.63 34.15 21.79
CA ALA A 106 -24.40 33.58 22.89
C ALA A 106 -25.72 32.96 22.42
N ALA A 107 -26.41 33.60 21.46
CA ALA A 107 -27.63 33.04 20.86
C ALA A 107 -27.36 31.73 20.12
N LEU A 108 -26.28 31.66 19.34
CA LEU A 108 -25.84 30.42 18.69
C LEU A 108 -25.52 29.33 19.72
N ARG A 109 -24.77 29.67 20.78
CA ARG A 109 -24.43 28.73 21.85
C ARG A 109 -25.68 28.14 22.51
N ALA A 110 -26.70 28.97 22.79
CA ALA A 110 -27.97 28.49 23.33
C ALA A 110 -28.66 27.46 22.41
N VAL A 111 -28.58 27.62 21.09
CA VAL A 111 -29.10 26.63 20.13
C VAL A 111 -28.27 25.34 20.17
N LEU A 112 -26.94 25.45 20.17
CA LEU A 112 -26.05 24.28 20.22
C LEU A 112 -26.23 23.47 21.52
N ASP A 113 -26.32 24.17 22.66
CA ASP A 113 -26.55 23.57 23.97
C ASP A 113 -27.92 22.88 24.04
N ALA A 114 -28.97 23.52 23.49
CA ALA A 114 -30.30 22.93 23.40
C ALA A 114 -30.29 21.64 22.56
N LEU A 115 -29.58 21.60 21.43
CA LEU A 115 -29.47 20.39 20.62
C LEU A 115 -28.65 19.28 21.29
N GLY A 116 -27.73 19.63 22.19
CA GLY A 116 -26.95 18.68 22.97
C GLY A 116 -27.67 18.15 24.22
N SER A 117 -28.72 18.84 24.69
CA SER A 117 -29.49 18.43 25.86
C SER A 117 -30.45 17.28 25.53
N ALA A 118 -30.81 16.47 26.53
CA ALA A 118 -31.73 15.35 26.33
C ALA A 118 -33.15 15.82 25.95
N ASP A 119 -33.61 16.93 26.54
CA ASP A 119 -34.97 17.44 26.38
C ASP A 119 -35.12 18.45 25.22
N GLY A 120 -34.01 18.88 24.61
CA GLY A 120 -34.03 19.93 23.62
C GLY A 120 -34.32 21.32 24.21
N GLU A 121 -34.98 22.15 23.41
CA GLU A 121 -35.62 23.39 23.86
C GLU A 121 -37.01 23.51 23.21
N PRO A 122 -38.06 22.96 23.86
CA PRO A 122 -39.41 22.93 23.31
C PRO A 122 -39.98 24.32 22.97
N SER A 123 -39.57 25.37 23.68
CA SER A 123 -40.06 26.73 23.42
C SER A 123 -39.50 27.34 22.13
N LEU A 124 -38.46 26.74 21.56
CA LEU A 124 -37.88 27.01 20.25
C LEU A 124 -38.19 25.91 19.23
N GLY A 125 -38.85 24.82 19.64
CA GLY A 125 -39.12 23.67 18.78
C GLY A 125 -37.88 22.83 18.45
N LEU A 126 -36.78 23.04 19.18
CA LEU A 126 -35.52 22.31 19.01
C LEU A 126 -35.59 20.97 19.75
N PRO A 127 -35.33 19.83 19.09
CA PRO A 127 -35.23 18.54 19.76
C PRO A 127 -33.85 18.34 20.41
N GLY A 128 -33.76 17.43 21.37
CA GLY A 128 -32.47 16.94 21.86
C GLY A 128 -31.85 15.96 20.85
N LEU A 129 -30.86 16.39 20.08
CA LEU A 129 -30.22 15.56 19.06
C LEU A 129 -29.06 14.73 19.59
N GLY A 130 -28.29 15.23 20.56
CA GLY A 130 -27.08 14.56 21.05
C GLY A 130 -25.98 14.43 19.99
N GLY A 131 -25.19 13.36 20.03
CA GLY A 131 -24.07 13.13 19.10
C GLY A 131 -23.04 14.27 19.14
N ILE A 132 -22.69 14.85 17.98
CA ILE A 132 -21.75 15.97 17.88
C ILE A 132 -22.17 17.18 18.73
N PHE A 133 -23.46 17.36 19.05
CA PHE A 133 -23.93 18.47 19.89
C PHE A 133 -23.73 18.23 21.38
N THR A 134 -23.49 16.98 21.79
CA THR A 134 -23.17 16.65 23.19
C THR A 134 -21.83 17.31 23.56
N ALA A 135 -21.80 17.98 24.71
CA ALA A 135 -20.58 18.57 25.25
C ALA A 135 -19.59 17.46 25.64
N THR A 136 -18.33 17.61 25.21
CA THR A 136 -17.23 16.68 25.48
C THR A 136 -15.98 17.43 25.91
N ASP A 137 -14.95 16.73 26.40
CA ASP A 137 -13.65 17.35 26.71
C ASP A 137 -13.01 18.05 25.50
N ALA A 138 -13.35 17.63 24.27
CA ALA A 138 -12.90 18.28 23.04
C ALA A 138 -13.51 19.68 22.82
N ASP A 139 -14.58 20.02 23.54
CA ASP A 139 -15.24 21.34 23.50
C ASP A 139 -14.68 22.30 24.56
N ALA A 140 -13.97 21.77 25.56
CA ALA A 140 -13.44 22.54 26.70
C ALA A 140 -12.66 23.80 26.31
N PRO A 141 -11.83 23.82 25.24
CA PRO A 141 -11.12 25.03 24.82
C PRO A 141 -12.02 26.22 24.44
N LEU A 142 -13.30 25.98 24.13
CA LEU A 142 -14.26 27.05 23.76
C LEU A 142 -15.25 27.38 24.89
N HIS A 143 -15.23 26.66 26.01
CA HIS A 143 -16.17 26.86 27.11
C HIS A 143 -15.99 28.24 27.74
N GLY A 144 -17.11 28.95 27.93
CA GLY A 144 -17.13 30.28 28.56
C GLY A 144 -16.50 31.40 27.75
N LEU A 145 -16.01 31.12 26.52
CA LEU A 145 -15.40 32.15 25.68
C LEU A 145 -16.45 33.05 25.02
N ALA A 146 -16.03 34.27 24.68
CA ALA A 146 -16.79 35.22 23.89
C ALA A 146 -16.16 35.42 22.51
N LEU A 147 -16.98 35.80 21.53
CA LEU A 147 -16.57 36.03 20.15
C LEU A 147 -17.29 37.28 19.62
N SER A 148 -16.60 38.11 18.85
CA SER A 148 -17.23 39.29 18.25
C SER A 148 -18.25 38.90 17.17
N ASP A 149 -19.33 39.69 17.04
CA ASP A 149 -20.29 39.52 15.95
C ASP A 149 -19.61 39.63 14.57
N ALA A 150 -18.59 40.48 14.44
CA ALA A 150 -17.84 40.65 13.20
C ALA A 150 -17.08 39.37 12.78
N ASP A 151 -16.41 38.71 13.73
CA ASP A 151 -15.68 37.46 13.46
C ASP A 151 -16.65 36.31 13.17
N LEU A 152 -17.74 36.19 13.93
CA LEU A 152 -18.77 35.18 13.71
C LEU A 152 -19.43 35.34 12.34
N LEU A 153 -19.89 36.54 11.99
CA LEU A 153 -20.54 36.83 10.71
C LEU A 153 -19.57 36.63 9.54
N THR A 154 -18.29 36.96 9.72
CA THR A 154 -17.25 36.70 8.70
C THR A 154 -17.06 35.20 8.47
N ALA A 155 -16.98 34.40 9.54
CA ALA A 155 -16.88 32.95 9.45
C ALA A 155 -18.13 32.34 8.79
N VAL A 156 -19.33 32.78 9.19
CA VAL A 156 -20.60 32.32 8.60
C VAL A 156 -20.66 32.67 7.11
N ARG A 157 -20.21 33.86 6.70
CA ARG A 157 -20.12 34.24 5.27
C ARG A 157 -19.16 33.32 4.52
N GLN A 158 -17.98 33.04 5.08
CA GLN A 158 -16.99 32.14 4.46
C GLN A 158 -17.51 30.70 4.30
N LEU A 159 -18.38 30.25 5.20
CA LEU A 159 -19.06 28.95 5.07
C LEU A 159 -20.22 28.99 4.07
N SER A 160 -20.94 30.11 3.99
CA SER A 160 -22.19 30.24 3.24
C SER A 160 -22.00 30.71 1.80
N GLU A 161 -20.83 31.26 1.45
CA GLU A 161 -20.56 31.81 0.13
C GLU A 161 -19.32 31.17 -0.50
N ALA A 162 -19.41 30.87 -1.79
CA ALA A 162 -18.33 30.33 -2.58
C ALA A 162 -18.09 31.18 -3.84
N PRO A 163 -16.83 31.47 -4.23
CA PRO A 163 -16.56 32.20 -5.45
C PRO A 163 -16.95 31.38 -6.69
N ASP A 164 -17.66 32.00 -7.61
CA ASP A 164 -18.00 31.44 -8.91
C ASP A 164 -16.74 31.45 -9.82
N PRO A 165 -16.32 30.32 -10.41
CA PRO A 165 -15.07 30.24 -11.16
C PRO A 165 -15.10 31.01 -12.50
N ALA A 166 -16.28 31.24 -13.08
CA ALA A 166 -16.42 31.99 -14.32
C ALA A 166 -16.45 33.50 -14.07
N THR A 167 -17.11 33.92 -12.98
CA THR A 167 -17.38 35.35 -12.71
C THR A 167 -16.59 35.93 -11.54
N ARG A 168 -15.91 35.08 -10.75
CA ARG A 168 -15.26 35.38 -9.46
C ARG A 168 -16.18 36.03 -8.41
N ARG A 169 -17.48 36.13 -8.67
CA ARG A 169 -18.47 36.67 -7.73
C ARG A 169 -18.79 35.65 -6.66
N ALA A 170 -18.96 36.10 -5.42
CA ALA A 170 -19.46 35.26 -4.34
C ALA A 170 -20.90 34.82 -4.66
N ARG A 171 -21.18 33.52 -4.56
CA ARG A 171 -22.51 32.94 -4.67
C ARG A 171 -22.85 32.15 -3.41
N PRO A 172 -24.11 32.18 -2.96
CA PRO A 172 -24.55 31.36 -1.83
C PRO A 172 -24.40 29.87 -2.15
N VAL A 173 -24.00 29.10 -1.15
CA VAL A 173 -24.00 27.63 -1.17
C VAL A 173 -25.45 27.15 -0.97
N ASP A 174 -25.88 26.19 -1.78
CA ASP A 174 -27.20 25.54 -1.64
C ASP A 174 -27.06 24.33 -0.70
N PHE A 175 -27.28 24.55 0.61
CA PHE A 175 -27.13 23.49 1.61
C PHE A 175 -28.24 22.44 1.53
N GLY A 176 -29.40 22.79 0.96
CA GLY A 176 -30.49 21.83 0.70
C GLY A 176 -30.09 20.70 -0.24
N ARG A 177 -29.14 20.96 -1.16
CA ARG A 177 -28.63 19.99 -2.15
C ARG A 177 -27.24 19.43 -1.86
N LEU A 178 -26.60 19.84 -0.76
CA LEU A 178 -25.27 19.37 -0.38
C LEU A 178 -25.30 17.88 -0.05
N ASP A 179 -24.48 17.06 -0.70
CA ASP A 179 -24.43 15.61 -0.41
C ASP A 179 -23.67 15.37 0.91
N ALA A 180 -24.14 14.44 1.74
CA ALA A 180 -23.48 14.06 2.99
C ALA A 180 -22.01 13.64 2.75
N ALA A 181 -21.74 13.01 1.60
CA ALA A 181 -20.39 12.65 1.17
C ALA A 181 -19.43 13.85 1.03
N GLU A 182 -19.95 15.03 0.66
CA GLU A 182 -19.14 16.24 0.46
C GLU A 182 -18.63 16.79 1.80
N LEU A 183 -19.45 16.73 2.87
CA LEU A 183 -19.04 17.13 4.22
C LEU A 183 -17.88 16.28 4.75
N GLY A 184 -17.96 14.96 4.53
CA GLY A 184 -16.89 14.05 4.88
C GLY A 184 -15.58 14.37 4.16
N SER A 185 -15.64 14.65 2.86
CA SER A 185 -14.46 15.03 2.07
C SER A 185 -13.75 16.29 2.57
N VAL A 186 -14.49 17.22 3.20
CA VAL A 186 -13.91 18.44 3.78
C VAL A 186 -13.09 18.12 5.02
N HIS A 187 -13.57 17.25 5.92
CA HIS A 187 -12.82 16.82 7.10
C HIS A 187 -11.49 16.17 6.72
N GLU A 188 -11.54 15.22 5.78
CA GLU A 188 -10.35 14.49 5.33
C GLU A 188 -9.27 15.43 4.79
N ALA A 189 -9.67 16.46 4.04
CA ALA A 189 -8.73 17.42 3.48
C ALA A 189 -8.12 18.37 4.53
N LEU A 190 -8.79 18.55 5.69
CA LEU A 190 -8.30 19.40 6.78
C LEU A 190 -7.29 18.67 7.66
N LEU A 191 -7.35 17.34 7.76
CA LEU A 191 -6.40 16.52 8.52
C LEU A 191 -4.93 16.71 8.09
N GLN A 192 -4.70 17.16 6.85
CA GLN A 192 -3.35 17.44 6.33
C GLN A 192 -2.77 18.78 6.83
N LEU A 193 -3.58 19.63 7.48
CA LEU A 193 -3.19 20.96 7.92
C LEU A 193 -2.81 20.94 9.41
N VAL A 194 -1.76 21.69 9.75
CA VAL A 194 -1.29 21.83 11.13
C VAL A 194 -1.69 23.20 11.66
N PRO A 195 -2.34 23.28 12.83
CA PRO A 195 -2.68 24.56 13.46
C PRO A 195 -1.43 25.23 14.04
N ARG A 196 -1.35 26.55 13.88
CA ARG A 196 -0.33 27.41 14.48
C ARG A 196 -0.95 28.67 15.05
N ILE A 197 -0.41 29.10 16.18
CA ILE A 197 -0.76 30.37 16.82
C ILE A 197 0.47 31.26 16.77
N ASP A 198 0.30 32.46 16.22
CA ASP A 198 1.32 33.50 16.30
C ASP A 198 1.11 34.29 17.62
N ALA A 199 2.12 34.23 18.49
CA ALA A 199 2.06 34.86 19.81
C ALA A 199 2.10 36.40 19.73
N ALA A 200 2.60 36.98 18.63
CA ALA A 200 2.76 38.43 18.51
C ALA A 200 1.43 39.13 18.21
N ASP A 201 0.58 38.53 17.37
CA ASP A 201 -0.68 39.15 16.91
C ASP A 201 -1.93 38.32 17.23
N GLY A 202 -1.78 37.18 17.92
CA GLY A 202 -2.87 36.27 18.27
C GLY A 202 -3.54 35.63 17.05
N ALA A 203 -2.83 35.52 15.92
CA ALA A 203 -3.39 34.90 14.72
C ALA A 203 -3.36 33.37 14.80
N PHE A 204 -4.52 32.75 14.55
CA PHE A 204 -4.62 31.31 14.33
C PHE A 204 -4.51 31.03 12.84
N THR A 205 -3.60 30.14 12.43
CA THR A 205 -3.38 29.77 11.03
C THR A 205 -3.31 28.27 10.86
N LEU A 206 -3.75 27.79 9.68
CA LEU A 206 -3.62 26.39 9.28
C LEU A 206 -2.56 26.32 8.17
N VAL A 207 -1.44 25.64 8.43
CA VAL A 207 -0.31 25.52 7.50
C VAL A 207 -0.15 24.09 7.00
N GLY A 208 0.16 23.93 5.71
CA GLY A 208 0.61 22.64 5.18
C GLY A 208 2.12 22.50 5.38
N LEU A 209 2.58 21.46 6.06
CA LEU A 209 4.03 21.24 6.22
C LEU A 209 4.64 20.57 4.98
N PRO A 210 5.82 21.02 4.49
CA PRO A 210 6.60 20.27 3.51
C PRO A 210 7.02 18.93 4.12
N GLY A 211 6.40 17.83 3.68
CA GLY A 211 6.53 16.50 4.30
C GLY A 211 5.20 15.91 4.75
N ASN A 212 4.26 16.73 5.25
CA ASN A 212 2.88 16.32 5.57
C ASN A 212 1.97 16.23 4.33
N ALA A 213 2.37 16.84 3.19
CA ALA A 213 1.75 16.59 1.89
C ALA A 213 1.91 15.12 1.42
N ARG A 214 2.54 14.26 2.23
CA ARG A 214 2.66 12.82 2.03
C ARG A 214 2.31 12.10 3.34
N LYS A 215 1.15 11.44 3.35
CA LYS A 215 0.88 10.21 4.13
C LYS A 215 0.71 10.31 5.66
N THR A 216 0.06 11.34 6.21
CA THR A 216 -0.07 11.46 7.69
C THR A 216 -1.37 10.90 8.29
N THR A 217 -2.43 10.71 7.51
CA THR A 217 -3.67 10.07 8.03
C THR A 217 -4.12 8.85 7.25
N GLY A 218 -3.49 8.54 6.11
CA GLY A 218 -3.86 7.43 5.23
C GLY A 218 -5.29 7.48 4.69
N SER A 219 -6.03 8.54 5.01
CA SER A 219 -7.46 8.70 4.77
C SER A 219 -7.64 9.50 3.48
N TYR A 220 -7.95 8.77 2.40
CA TYR A 220 -8.18 9.36 1.10
C TYR A 220 -9.67 9.33 0.78
N TYR A 221 -10.22 10.47 0.36
CA TYR A 221 -11.56 10.48 -0.24
C TYR A 221 -11.59 9.49 -1.40
N THR A 222 -12.56 8.57 -1.36
CA THR A 222 -12.69 7.53 -2.37
C THR A 222 -13.67 8.00 -3.45
N PRO A 223 -13.27 8.08 -4.72
CA PRO A 223 -14.17 8.45 -5.81
C PRO A 223 -15.38 7.52 -5.92
N ALA A 224 -16.56 8.09 -6.19
CA ALA A 224 -17.81 7.35 -6.27
C ALA A 224 -17.76 6.17 -7.26
N ALA A 225 -17.08 6.32 -8.41
CA ALA A 225 -16.94 5.23 -9.38
C ALA A 225 -16.19 4.00 -8.82
N LEU A 226 -15.21 4.20 -7.94
CA LEU A 226 -14.53 3.10 -7.25
C LEU A 226 -15.41 2.48 -6.16
N VAL A 227 -16.19 3.30 -5.45
CA VAL A 227 -17.15 2.81 -4.46
C VAL A 227 -18.20 1.93 -5.13
N GLU A 228 -18.85 2.42 -6.18
CA GLU A 228 -19.86 1.62 -6.90
C GLU A 228 -19.25 0.33 -7.46
N CYS A 229 -18.04 0.38 -8.04
CA CYS A 229 -17.34 -0.82 -8.49
C CYS A 229 -17.06 -1.83 -7.36
N LEU A 230 -16.75 -1.35 -6.14
CA LEU A 230 -16.57 -2.21 -4.97
C LEU A 230 -17.90 -2.85 -4.55
N LEU A 231 -18.98 -2.06 -4.53
CA LEU A 231 -20.32 -2.54 -4.18
C LEU A 231 -20.80 -3.60 -5.18
N ASP A 232 -20.56 -3.40 -6.48
CA ASP A 232 -20.90 -4.38 -7.52
C ASP A 232 -20.14 -5.71 -7.30
N ALA A 233 -18.87 -5.65 -6.89
CA ALA A 233 -18.03 -6.82 -6.71
C ALA A 233 -18.26 -7.59 -5.40
N ALA A 234 -18.75 -6.93 -4.35
CA ALA A 234 -18.85 -7.50 -3.00
C ALA A 234 -20.24 -7.46 -2.38
N LEU A 235 -20.98 -6.36 -2.52
CA LEU A 235 -22.30 -6.17 -1.89
C LEU A 235 -23.44 -6.76 -2.73
N ASP A 236 -23.48 -6.47 -4.03
CA ASP A 236 -24.56 -6.92 -4.91
C ASP A 236 -24.81 -8.45 -4.86
N PRO A 237 -23.77 -9.31 -4.87
CA PRO A 237 -23.98 -10.75 -4.71
C PRO A 237 -24.60 -11.16 -3.36
N VAL A 238 -24.36 -10.38 -2.29
CA VAL A 238 -24.97 -10.60 -0.97
C VAL A 238 -26.46 -10.22 -1.01
N LEU A 239 -26.80 -9.11 -1.69
CA LEU A 239 -28.17 -8.66 -1.87
C LEU A 239 -28.98 -9.66 -2.70
N ASP A 240 -28.42 -10.13 -3.81
CA ASP A 240 -29.07 -11.13 -4.68
C ASP A 240 -29.32 -12.44 -3.90
N ALA A 241 -28.34 -12.89 -3.11
CA ALA A 241 -28.49 -14.07 -2.26
C ALA A 241 -29.50 -13.88 -1.12
N ALA A 242 -29.65 -12.66 -0.60
CA ALA A 242 -30.64 -12.34 0.42
C ALA A 242 -32.07 -12.35 -0.14
N VAL A 243 -32.27 -11.72 -1.31
CA VAL A 243 -33.55 -11.73 -2.02
C VAL A 243 -33.97 -13.16 -2.34
N ALA A 244 -33.11 -13.94 -3.00
CA ALA A 244 -33.44 -15.32 -3.37
C ALA A 244 -33.77 -16.21 -2.15
N ARG A 245 -33.05 -16.03 -1.03
CA ARG A 245 -33.37 -16.74 0.23
C ARG A 245 -34.70 -16.29 0.83
N GLY A 246 -34.98 -14.99 0.83
CA GLY A 246 -36.21 -14.43 1.38
C GLY A 246 -37.45 -14.87 0.60
N GLU A 247 -37.38 -14.83 -0.73
CA GLU A 247 -38.45 -15.32 -1.62
C GLU A 247 -38.73 -16.81 -1.41
N ALA A 248 -37.66 -17.62 -1.26
CA ALA A 248 -37.82 -19.05 -1.01
C ALA A 248 -38.36 -19.37 0.39
N ALA A 249 -38.03 -18.55 1.40
CA ALA A 249 -38.48 -18.74 2.77
C ALA A 249 -39.96 -18.38 2.99
N ASP A 250 -40.51 -17.48 2.18
CA ASP A 250 -41.92 -17.09 2.22
C ASP A 250 -42.53 -17.14 0.81
N ALA A 251 -42.83 -18.35 0.33
CA ALA A 251 -43.41 -18.54 -0.98
C ALA A 251 -44.82 -17.93 -1.13
N ALA A 252 -45.51 -17.63 -0.01
CA ALA A 252 -46.83 -17.01 -0.01
C ALA A 252 -46.75 -15.48 -0.17
N ASP A 253 -45.71 -14.85 0.37
CA ASP A 253 -45.36 -13.44 0.16
C ASP A 253 -43.86 -13.30 -0.18
N PRO A 254 -43.44 -13.61 -1.42
CA PRO A 254 -42.03 -13.57 -1.80
C PRO A 254 -41.40 -12.18 -1.64
N ALA A 255 -42.17 -11.12 -1.94
CA ALA A 255 -41.73 -9.74 -1.81
C ALA A 255 -41.50 -9.36 -0.34
N GLY A 256 -42.42 -9.71 0.56
CA GLY A 256 -42.24 -9.50 2.00
C GLY A 256 -41.10 -10.34 2.58
N GLY A 257 -40.94 -11.59 2.14
CA GLY A 257 -39.81 -12.44 2.48
C GLY A 257 -38.46 -11.83 2.10
N ALA A 258 -38.32 -11.38 0.86
CA ALA A 258 -37.13 -10.67 0.38
C ALA A 258 -36.87 -9.36 1.14
N ALA A 259 -37.90 -8.57 1.42
CA ALA A 259 -37.76 -7.33 2.18
C ALA A 259 -37.23 -7.58 3.60
N ARG A 260 -37.74 -8.61 4.30
CA ARG A 260 -37.24 -9.01 5.63
C ARG A 260 -35.80 -9.51 5.57
N ALA A 261 -35.45 -10.29 4.55
CA ALA A 261 -34.09 -10.79 4.36
C ALA A 261 -33.09 -9.66 4.09
N LEU A 262 -33.46 -8.63 3.31
CA LEU A 262 -32.62 -7.46 3.06
C LEU A 262 -32.41 -6.62 4.33
N LEU A 263 -33.45 -6.42 5.15
CA LEU A 263 -33.35 -5.65 6.40
C LEU A 263 -32.56 -6.39 7.51
N ALA A 264 -32.45 -7.71 7.41
CA ALA A 264 -31.64 -8.52 8.33
C ALA A 264 -30.14 -8.50 8.01
N LEU A 265 -29.73 -7.94 6.86
CA LEU A 265 -28.33 -7.89 6.47
C LEU A 265 -27.51 -6.99 7.39
N THR A 266 -26.29 -7.41 7.65
CA THR A 266 -25.30 -6.67 8.44
C THR A 266 -24.09 -6.32 7.58
N VAL A 267 -23.79 -5.03 7.43
CA VAL A 267 -22.70 -4.52 6.58
C VAL A 267 -21.78 -3.60 7.37
N CYS A 268 -20.50 -3.94 7.46
CA CYS A 268 -19.53 -3.22 8.27
C CYS A 268 -18.46 -2.50 7.42
N ASP A 269 -18.12 -1.27 7.81
CA ASP A 269 -16.85 -0.63 7.45
C ASP A 269 -15.94 -0.49 8.70
N PRO A 270 -14.82 -1.24 8.79
CA PRO A 270 -13.95 -1.25 9.97
C PRO A 270 -13.01 -0.04 10.07
N ALA A 271 -12.99 0.84 9.07
CA ALA A 271 -12.25 2.10 9.04
C ALA A 271 -13.09 3.13 8.29
N CYS A 272 -14.27 3.44 8.85
CA CYS A 272 -15.35 4.07 8.09
C CYS A 272 -15.10 5.54 7.74
N GLY A 273 -14.12 6.18 8.37
CA GLY A 273 -13.88 7.61 8.25
C GLY A 273 -15.18 8.38 8.49
N SER A 274 -15.43 9.37 7.65
CA SER A 274 -16.66 10.16 7.63
C SER A 274 -17.91 9.44 7.09
N GLY A 275 -17.87 8.12 6.90
CA GLY A 275 -19.05 7.29 6.58
C GLY A 275 -19.42 7.20 5.10
N HIS A 276 -18.51 7.53 4.18
CA HIS A 276 -18.79 7.55 2.74
C HIS A 276 -19.28 6.18 2.20
N PHE A 277 -18.60 5.09 2.59
CA PHE A 277 -19.02 3.73 2.24
C PHE A 277 -20.33 3.32 2.91
N LEU A 278 -20.57 3.76 4.15
CA LEU A 278 -21.81 3.46 4.88
C LEU A 278 -23.02 4.10 4.17
N VAL A 279 -22.89 5.36 3.74
CA VAL A 279 -23.92 6.07 2.97
C VAL A 279 -24.17 5.39 1.62
N ALA A 280 -23.11 5.06 0.87
CA ALA A 280 -23.25 4.40 -0.43
C ALA A 280 -23.91 3.02 -0.31
N THR A 281 -23.51 2.25 0.70
CA THR A 281 -24.09 0.95 1.05
C THR A 281 -25.57 1.10 1.40
N ALA A 282 -25.92 2.03 2.30
CA ALA A 282 -27.30 2.26 2.70
C ALA A 282 -28.18 2.61 1.50
N ARG A 283 -27.71 3.51 0.62
CA ARG A 283 -28.39 3.86 -0.63
C ARG A 283 -28.57 2.64 -1.54
N ARG A 284 -27.56 1.77 -1.68
CA ARG A 284 -27.61 0.58 -2.53
C ARG A 284 -28.63 -0.46 -2.01
N ILE A 285 -28.63 -0.74 -0.72
CA ILE A 285 -29.60 -1.66 -0.08
C ILE A 285 -31.02 -1.08 -0.16
N ALA A 286 -31.19 0.21 0.15
CA ALA A 286 -32.49 0.87 0.11
C ALA A 286 -33.12 0.86 -1.29
N ARG A 287 -32.31 1.05 -2.35
CA ARG A 287 -32.79 0.90 -3.73
C ARG A 287 -33.31 -0.51 -4.02
N ARG A 288 -32.62 -1.55 -3.56
CA ARG A 288 -33.08 -2.95 -3.72
C ARG A 288 -34.35 -3.21 -2.90
N LEU A 289 -34.40 -2.73 -1.66
CA LEU A 289 -35.57 -2.88 -0.79
C LEU A 289 -36.82 -2.20 -1.37
N ALA A 290 -36.69 -0.97 -1.87
CA ALA A 290 -37.78 -0.25 -2.51
C ALA A 290 -38.25 -0.95 -3.80
N ALA A 291 -37.33 -1.51 -4.59
CA ALA A 291 -37.66 -2.26 -5.80
C ALA A 291 -38.47 -3.53 -5.49
N VAL A 292 -38.07 -4.30 -4.47
CA VAL A 292 -38.80 -5.50 -4.02
C VAL A 292 -40.20 -5.16 -3.51
N ARG A 293 -40.37 -4.01 -2.84
CA ARG A 293 -41.68 -3.53 -2.35
C ARG A 293 -42.55 -2.87 -3.42
N GLY A 294 -42.09 -2.77 -4.68
CA GLY A 294 -42.83 -2.15 -5.78
C GLY A 294 -43.05 -0.63 -5.64
N GLY A 295 -42.20 0.06 -4.86
CA GLY A 295 -42.44 1.43 -4.42
C GLY A 295 -41.85 2.55 -5.31
N GLY A 296 -42.44 3.75 -5.21
CA GLY A 296 -41.95 5.01 -5.81
C GLY A 296 -40.92 5.76 -4.95
N THR A 297 -40.73 7.06 -5.20
CA THR A 297 -39.72 7.91 -4.52
C THR A 297 -39.89 8.00 -2.99
N GLU A 298 -41.13 7.99 -2.48
CA GLU A 298 -41.40 8.01 -1.03
C GLU A 298 -40.96 6.69 -0.36
N SER A 299 -41.28 5.55 -0.99
CA SER A 299 -40.83 4.23 -0.54
C SER A 299 -39.31 4.11 -0.48
N SER A 300 -38.58 4.83 -1.34
CA SER A 300 -37.11 4.84 -1.30
C SER A 300 -36.56 5.55 -0.05
N ARG A 301 -37.22 6.61 0.45
CA ARG A 301 -36.80 7.32 1.66
C ARG A 301 -37.08 6.49 2.92
N ASP A 302 -38.23 5.85 2.99
CA ASP A 302 -38.58 4.98 4.11
C ASP A 302 -37.68 3.74 4.15
N ALA A 303 -37.43 3.12 3.00
CA ALA A 303 -36.45 2.05 2.87
C ALA A 303 -35.06 2.49 3.36
N LEU A 304 -34.62 3.71 3.04
CA LEU A 304 -33.33 4.22 3.49
C LEU A 304 -33.28 4.43 5.01
N ARG A 305 -34.35 4.94 5.63
CA ARG A 305 -34.44 5.06 7.10
C ARG A 305 -34.35 3.70 7.80
N GLU A 306 -35.08 2.71 7.28
CA GLU A 306 -35.04 1.34 7.82
C GLU A 306 -33.62 0.74 7.68
N VAL A 307 -33.00 0.87 6.51
CA VAL A 307 -31.65 0.34 6.26
C VAL A 307 -30.60 1.01 7.15
N VAL A 308 -30.65 2.33 7.31
CA VAL A 308 -29.72 3.07 8.19
C VAL A 308 -29.87 2.63 9.66
N ALA A 309 -31.08 2.31 10.10
CA ALA A 309 -31.33 1.85 11.46
C ALA A 309 -30.89 0.39 11.74
N HIS A 310 -30.87 -0.47 10.72
CA HIS A 310 -30.70 -1.91 10.91
C HIS A 310 -29.42 -2.50 10.30
N CYS A 311 -28.98 -2.01 9.15
CA CYS A 311 -28.06 -2.77 8.30
C CYS A 311 -26.60 -2.32 8.34
N VAL A 312 -26.32 -1.04 8.61
CA VAL A 312 -24.97 -0.48 8.46
C VAL A 312 -24.26 -0.33 9.79
N HIS A 313 -22.99 -0.73 9.83
CA HIS A 313 -22.11 -0.67 10.99
C HIS A 313 -20.77 -0.05 10.62
N GLY A 314 -20.19 0.75 11.52
CA GLY A 314 -18.94 1.47 11.26
C GLY A 314 -18.04 1.53 12.48
N VAL A 315 -16.73 1.50 12.26
CA VAL A 315 -15.73 1.75 13.32
C VAL A 315 -14.67 2.70 12.79
N ASP A 316 -14.29 3.67 13.60
CA ASP A 316 -13.12 4.51 13.33
C ASP A 316 -12.34 4.87 14.60
N LEU A 317 -11.06 5.15 14.43
CA LEU A 317 -10.16 5.57 15.49
C LEU A 317 -10.26 7.08 15.76
N ASP A 318 -10.60 7.89 14.75
CA ASP A 318 -10.83 9.32 14.92
C ASP A 318 -12.26 9.56 15.45
N PRO A 319 -12.42 10.09 16.69
CA PRO A 319 -13.74 10.39 17.22
C PRO A 319 -14.51 11.41 16.38
N MET A 320 -13.84 12.35 15.70
CA MET A 320 -14.53 13.29 14.81
C MET A 320 -15.10 12.57 13.59
N ALA A 321 -14.33 11.66 12.97
CA ALA A 321 -14.79 10.89 11.83
C ALA A 321 -16.06 10.08 12.16
N VAL A 322 -16.11 9.48 13.35
CA VAL A 322 -17.32 8.78 13.87
C VAL A 322 -18.53 9.70 13.95
N GLU A 323 -18.38 10.91 14.52
CA GLU A 323 -19.47 11.87 14.59
C GLU A 323 -19.94 12.30 13.20
N LEU A 324 -19.01 12.55 12.28
CA LEU A 324 -19.33 12.92 10.90
C LEU A 324 -20.02 11.79 10.14
N ALA A 325 -19.64 10.53 10.36
CA ALA A 325 -20.31 9.37 9.79
C ALA A 325 -21.76 9.25 10.28
N ARG A 326 -22.01 9.47 11.58
CA ARG A 326 -23.37 9.50 12.13
C ARG A 326 -24.20 10.64 11.55
N MET A 327 -23.62 11.84 11.46
CA MET A 327 -24.26 12.99 10.83
C MET A 327 -24.59 12.72 9.36
N ALA A 328 -23.65 12.13 8.61
CA ALA A 328 -23.83 11.80 7.21
C ALA A 328 -25.01 10.84 7.02
N LEU A 329 -25.06 9.74 7.79
CA LEU A 329 -26.16 8.79 7.75
C LEU A 329 -27.52 9.42 8.13
N TRP A 330 -27.54 10.28 9.15
CA TRP A 330 -28.76 10.99 9.55
C TRP A 330 -29.24 11.97 8.48
N LEU A 331 -28.32 12.72 7.85
CA LEU A 331 -28.63 13.67 6.79
C LEU A 331 -29.18 12.97 5.54
N GLU A 332 -28.77 11.73 5.27
CA GLU A 332 -29.29 10.94 4.15
C GLU A 332 -30.73 10.48 4.37
N ALA A 333 -31.09 10.18 5.62
CA ALA A 333 -32.40 9.67 5.99
C ALA A 333 -33.02 10.50 7.13
N PRO A 334 -33.27 11.81 6.93
CA PRO A 334 -33.66 12.69 8.02
C PRO A 334 -35.02 12.27 8.58
N GLU A 335 -35.07 12.20 9.90
CA GLU A 335 -36.27 11.93 10.68
C GLU A 335 -36.39 13.03 11.74
N PRO A 336 -37.13 14.12 11.45
CA PRO A 336 -37.19 15.29 12.32
C PRO A 336 -37.64 14.91 13.74
N GLY A 337 -36.87 15.37 14.73
CA GLY A 337 -37.09 15.03 16.14
C GLY A 337 -36.46 13.73 16.64
N ARG A 338 -35.89 12.88 15.76
CA ARG A 338 -35.16 11.67 16.16
C ARG A 338 -33.70 12.01 16.54
N PRO A 339 -33.23 11.66 17.76
CA PRO A 339 -31.87 11.95 18.20
C PRO A 339 -30.80 11.23 17.38
N LEU A 340 -29.61 11.80 17.18
CA LEU A 340 -28.46 11.15 16.51
C LEU A 340 -27.98 9.88 17.23
N THR A 341 -28.25 9.78 18.54
CA THR A 341 -27.79 8.68 19.40
C THR A 341 -28.32 7.30 18.99
N PHE A 342 -29.37 7.22 18.14
CA PHE A 342 -29.81 5.92 17.60
C PHE A 342 -28.71 5.23 16.77
N LEU A 343 -27.74 5.99 16.27
CA LEU A 343 -26.59 5.49 15.50
C LEU A 343 -25.41 5.09 16.38
N ASP A 344 -25.43 5.32 17.70
CA ASP A 344 -24.30 5.01 18.60
C ASP A 344 -24.02 3.51 18.68
N ALA A 345 -25.07 2.69 18.60
CA ALA A 345 -24.94 1.24 18.54
C ALA A 345 -24.40 0.74 17.18
N ARG A 346 -24.44 1.58 16.14
CA ARG A 346 -24.09 1.22 14.75
C ARG A 346 -22.71 1.72 14.35
N VAL A 347 -22.37 2.97 14.68
CA VAL A 347 -21.08 3.58 14.36
C VAL A 347 -20.34 3.89 15.66
N LYS A 348 -19.19 3.24 15.86
CA LYS A 348 -18.47 3.23 17.15
C LYS A 348 -17.05 3.77 17.03
N HIS A 349 -16.61 4.43 18.09
CA HIS A 349 -15.23 4.90 18.24
C HIS A 349 -14.37 3.81 18.87
N GLY A 350 -13.31 3.40 18.18
CA GLY A 350 -12.39 2.38 18.67
C GLY A 350 -11.30 1.99 17.68
N ASN A 351 -10.26 1.33 18.19
CA ASN A 351 -9.20 0.77 17.37
C ASN A 351 -9.61 -0.60 16.84
N ALA A 352 -10.16 -0.64 15.63
CA ALA A 352 -10.58 -1.86 14.94
C ALA A 352 -9.52 -2.99 14.93
N LEU A 353 -8.23 -2.64 15.01
CA LEU A 353 -7.12 -3.58 14.95
C LEU A 353 -6.64 -4.10 16.31
N ILE A 354 -6.90 -3.40 17.41
CA ILE A 354 -6.46 -3.80 18.76
C ILE A 354 -7.66 -4.28 19.58
N GLY A 355 -7.76 -5.58 19.74
CA GLY A 355 -8.76 -6.21 20.60
C GLY A 355 -8.58 -7.71 20.66
N ALA A 356 -9.05 -8.31 21.75
CA ALA A 356 -9.06 -9.75 21.96
C ALA A 356 -10.27 -10.40 21.26
N ALA A 357 -10.01 -11.51 20.56
CA ALA A 357 -11.06 -12.40 20.06
C ALA A 357 -11.29 -13.55 21.07
N PRO A 358 -12.50 -14.15 21.13
CA PRO A 358 -12.81 -15.19 22.11
C PRO A 358 -11.85 -16.38 22.09
N ASP A 359 -11.38 -16.80 20.92
CA ASP A 359 -10.39 -17.88 20.79
C ASP A 359 -9.00 -17.49 21.33
N LEU A 360 -8.59 -16.24 21.19
CA LEU A 360 -7.33 -15.73 21.74
C LEU A 360 -7.37 -15.69 23.28
N LEU A 361 -8.49 -15.26 23.86
CA LEU A 361 -8.69 -15.27 25.32
C LEU A 361 -8.62 -16.69 25.88
N ARG A 362 -9.26 -17.66 25.20
CA ARG A 362 -9.19 -19.08 25.58
C ARG A 362 -7.77 -19.66 25.56
N ARG A 363 -6.87 -19.14 24.73
CA ARG A 363 -5.46 -19.58 24.66
C ARG A 363 -4.56 -18.96 25.75
N GLY A 364 -5.08 -18.00 26.50
CA GLY A 364 -4.35 -17.29 27.56
C GLY A 364 -3.38 -16.23 27.03
N VAL A 365 -2.55 -15.67 27.93
CA VAL A 365 -1.56 -14.64 27.61
C VAL A 365 -0.31 -15.29 27.01
N PRO A 366 0.03 -15.06 25.73
CA PRO A 366 1.21 -15.69 25.14
C PRO A 366 2.50 -15.09 25.70
N ASP A 367 3.56 -15.90 25.84
CA ASP A 367 4.87 -15.42 26.30
C ASP A 367 5.46 -14.29 25.44
N ALA A 368 5.06 -14.23 24.17
CA ALA A 368 5.48 -13.20 23.26
C ALA A 368 5.02 -11.81 23.73
N ALA A 369 3.92 -11.70 24.48
CA ALA A 369 3.43 -10.46 25.08
C ALA A 369 4.43 -9.77 26.01
N PHE A 370 5.48 -10.47 26.46
CA PHE A 370 6.52 -9.93 27.33
C PHE A 370 7.83 -9.61 26.60
N THR A 371 7.76 -9.37 25.29
CA THR A 371 8.91 -8.90 24.51
C THR A 371 9.24 -7.45 24.91
N PRO A 372 10.49 -7.11 25.27
CA PRO A 372 10.84 -5.75 25.68
C PRO A 372 10.62 -4.74 24.56
N LEU A 373 10.00 -3.60 24.89
CA LEU A 373 9.78 -2.45 24.02
C LEU A 373 10.60 -1.23 24.47
N ALA A 374 10.54 -0.11 23.72
CA ALA A 374 11.11 1.16 24.14
C ALA A 374 10.63 1.55 25.55
N GLY A 375 11.60 1.90 26.41
CA GLY A 375 11.37 2.28 27.80
C GLY A 375 11.19 1.12 28.80
N ASP A 376 11.30 -0.15 28.38
CA ASP A 376 11.25 -1.31 29.26
C ASP A 376 12.64 -1.70 29.82
N ASP A 377 12.65 -2.28 31.02
CA ASP A 377 13.80 -3.02 31.54
C ASP A 377 13.77 -4.48 31.02
N ARG A 378 14.82 -4.86 30.30
CA ARG A 378 14.98 -6.21 29.72
C ARG A 378 15.00 -7.31 30.77
N ALA A 379 15.57 -7.06 31.96
CA ALA A 379 15.60 -8.04 33.04
C ALA A 379 14.20 -8.26 33.61
N HIS A 380 13.44 -7.18 33.83
CA HIS A 380 12.08 -7.23 34.33
C HIS A 380 11.13 -7.94 33.33
N ALA A 381 11.21 -7.59 32.04
CA ALA A 381 10.45 -8.25 30.99
C ALA A 381 10.74 -9.77 30.92
N ARG A 382 12.00 -10.18 31.05
CA ARG A 382 12.39 -11.61 31.12
C ARG A 382 11.82 -12.32 32.35
N ALA A 383 11.78 -11.63 33.50
CA ALA A 383 11.21 -12.17 34.73
C ALA A 383 9.70 -12.42 34.59
N LEU A 384 8.95 -11.44 34.07
CA LEU A 384 7.51 -11.58 33.77
C LEU A 384 7.25 -12.72 32.78
N ARG A 385 8.05 -12.81 31.70
CA ARG A 385 7.93 -13.90 30.72
C ARG A 385 8.11 -15.28 31.35
N ARG A 386 9.12 -15.43 32.23
CA ARG A 386 9.37 -16.69 32.94
C ARG A 386 8.22 -17.06 33.87
N ARG A 387 7.70 -16.06 34.60
CA ARG A 387 6.54 -16.22 35.48
C ARG A 387 5.29 -16.67 34.69
N ASN A 388 4.94 -15.95 33.62
CA ASN A 388 3.82 -16.31 32.74
C ASN A 388 3.94 -17.73 32.19
N ARG A 389 5.13 -18.13 31.74
CA ARG A 389 5.38 -19.48 31.23
C ARG A 389 5.13 -20.56 32.28
N ALA A 390 5.50 -20.32 33.53
CA ALA A 390 5.25 -21.27 34.62
C ALA A 390 3.75 -21.37 34.88
N GLU A 391 3.07 -20.23 35.04
CA GLU A 391 1.63 -20.16 35.29
C GLU A 391 0.80 -20.85 34.18
N ARG A 392 1.20 -20.73 32.91
CA ARG A 392 0.50 -21.40 31.79
C ARG A 392 0.59 -22.93 31.81
N LYS A 393 1.60 -23.52 32.47
CA LYS A 393 1.75 -24.98 32.53
C LYS A 393 0.79 -25.61 33.53
N ASP A 394 0.43 -24.88 34.58
CA ASP A 394 -0.37 -25.38 35.70
C ASP A 394 -1.88 -25.25 35.47
N VAL A 395 -2.27 -24.78 34.28
CA VAL A 395 -3.61 -24.34 33.96
C VAL A 395 -4.19 -25.24 32.88
N CYS A 396 -4.88 -26.30 33.32
CA CYS A 396 -5.63 -27.21 32.46
C CYS A 396 -7.13 -26.84 32.51
N ASP A 397 -7.77 -26.74 31.34
CA ASP A 397 -9.21 -26.94 31.07
C ASP A 397 -10.29 -25.97 31.56
N ARG A 398 -10.00 -24.80 32.17
CA ARG A 398 -11.04 -23.77 32.39
C ARG A 398 -10.97 -22.64 31.35
N PRO A 399 -11.96 -22.47 30.46
CA PRO A 399 -12.08 -21.29 29.62
C PRO A 399 -12.26 -20.06 30.50
N VAL A 400 -11.55 -18.97 30.21
CA VAL A 400 -11.92 -17.65 30.72
C VAL A 400 -13.15 -17.24 29.92
N GLU A 401 -14.33 -17.20 30.55
CA GLU A 401 -15.48 -16.49 29.96
C GLU A 401 -15.08 -15.04 29.73
N PRO A 402 -15.54 -14.34 28.67
CA PRO A 402 -14.93 -13.08 28.26
C PRO A 402 -15.73 -11.84 28.74
N PRO A 403 -15.71 -11.45 30.03
CA PRO A 403 -16.13 -10.11 30.37
C PRO A 403 -15.14 -9.12 29.75
N ARG A 404 -15.62 -7.91 29.45
CA ARG A 404 -14.81 -6.83 28.87
C ARG A 404 -13.49 -6.61 29.60
N GLU A 405 -13.48 -6.70 30.93
CA GLU A 405 -12.28 -6.52 31.75
C GLU A 405 -11.19 -7.55 31.44
N ALA A 406 -11.54 -8.82 31.23
CA ALA A 406 -10.57 -9.85 30.86
C ALA A 406 -10.02 -9.61 29.44
N ALA A 407 -10.88 -9.14 28.53
CA ALA A 407 -10.49 -8.78 27.18
C ALA A 407 -9.52 -7.58 27.16
N ASP A 408 -9.81 -6.55 27.96
CA ASP A 408 -8.95 -5.39 28.17
C ASP A 408 -7.61 -5.79 28.80
N ALA A 409 -7.63 -6.63 29.84
CA ALA A 409 -6.44 -7.12 30.52
C ALA A 409 -5.52 -7.92 29.57
N TRP A 410 -6.09 -8.79 28.74
CA TRP A 410 -5.32 -9.57 27.75
C TRP A 410 -4.63 -8.65 26.73
N CYS A 411 -5.31 -7.62 26.22
CA CYS A 411 -4.70 -6.62 25.34
C CYS A 411 -3.61 -5.82 26.07
N ALA A 412 -3.86 -5.42 27.31
CA ALA A 412 -2.93 -4.66 28.14
C ALA A 412 -1.60 -5.39 28.36
N ALA A 413 -1.60 -6.73 28.45
CA ALA A 413 -0.38 -7.53 28.63
C ALA A 413 0.72 -7.24 27.58
N PHE A 414 0.34 -6.97 26.32
CA PHE A 414 1.27 -6.65 25.24
C PHE A 414 1.82 -5.22 25.35
N LEU A 415 1.04 -4.31 25.92
CA LEU A 415 1.28 -2.86 25.92
C LEU A 415 1.84 -2.36 27.27
N TRP A 416 1.87 -3.24 28.27
CA TRP A 416 2.33 -2.99 29.63
C TRP A 416 3.75 -2.47 29.70
N ARG A 417 4.03 -1.49 30.57
CA ARG A 417 5.38 -1.01 30.86
C ARG A 417 6.09 -1.98 31.80
N ARG A 418 7.28 -2.45 31.42
CA ARG A 418 7.98 -3.52 32.13
C ARG A 418 9.19 -2.94 32.86
N THR A 419 8.92 -2.15 33.88
CA THR A 419 9.94 -1.50 34.72
C THR A 419 9.66 -1.79 36.20
N ALA A 420 10.65 -1.60 37.07
CA ALA A 420 10.52 -1.92 38.49
C ALA A 420 9.48 -1.04 39.23
N ASP A 421 9.21 0.16 38.72
CA ASP A 421 8.24 1.14 39.20
C ASP A 421 6.82 0.93 38.62
N ALA A 422 6.65 0.04 37.64
CA ALA A 422 5.34 -0.21 37.03
C ALA A 422 4.45 -1.08 37.95
N PRO A 423 3.11 -0.94 37.87
CA PRO A 423 2.19 -1.85 38.56
C PRO A 423 2.40 -3.31 38.10
N PRO A 424 2.02 -4.30 38.92
CA PRO A 424 2.14 -5.72 38.57
C PRO A 424 1.49 -6.03 37.21
N GLY A 425 2.29 -6.56 36.29
CA GLY A 425 1.86 -6.84 34.92
C GLY A 425 0.86 -7.98 34.82
N VAL A 426 0.05 -7.95 33.74
CA VAL A 426 -0.95 -8.97 33.46
C VAL A 426 -0.28 -10.25 32.94
N THR A 427 -0.03 -11.21 33.84
CA THR A 427 0.37 -12.58 33.52
C THR A 427 -0.85 -13.52 33.44
N GLU A 428 -0.66 -14.77 33.04
CA GLU A 428 -1.74 -15.77 32.99
C GLU A 428 -2.49 -15.90 34.32
N ALA A 429 -1.79 -15.91 35.46
CA ALA A 429 -2.46 -15.97 36.77
C ALA A 429 -3.30 -14.71 37.05
N VAL A 430 -2.78 -13.52 36.72
CA VAL A 430 -3.51 -12.25 36.89
C VAL A 430 -4.74 -12.19 35.99
N LEU A 431 -4.64 -12.68 34.75
CA LEU A 431 -5.79 -12.71 33.83
C LEU A 431 -6.91 -13.62 34.38
N ARG A 432 -6.57 -14.70 35.06
CA ARG A 432 -7.54 -15.68 35.59
C ARG A 432 -8.16 -15.28 36.92
N ASP A 433 -7.39 -14.59 37.76
CA ASP A 433 -7.86 -14.00 39.02
C ASP A 433 -7.83 -12.47 38.92
N LEU A 434 -8.47 -11.94 37.87
CA LEU A 434 -8.50 -10.51 37.63
C LEU A 434 -9.19 -9.74 38.79
N PRO A 435 -10.28 -10.23 39.41
CA PRO A 435 -10.86 -9.58 40.59
C PRO A 435 -9.91 -9.51 41.79
N GLY A 436 -8.97 -10.45 41.91
CA GLY A 436 -7.92 -10.45 42.93
C GLY A 436 -6.72 -9.55 42.62
N ALA A 437 -6.68 -8.92 41.43
CA ALA A 437 -5.57 -8.09 41.02
C ALA A 437 -5.52 -6.77 41.82
N PRO A 438 -4.32 -6.19 42.05
CA PRO A 438 -4.20 -4.91 42.73
C PRO A 438 -4.91 -3.79 41.98
N ARG A 439 -5.48 -2.82 42.71
CA ARG A 439 -6.14 -1.64 42.13
C ARG A 439 -5.29 -0.91 41.07
N ALA A 440 -3.99 -0.75 41.32
CA ALA A 440 -3.06 -0.13 40.38
C ALA A 440 -2.96 -0.89 39.03
N THR A 441 -3.16 -2.20 39.03
CA THR A 441 -3.23 -3.01 37.80
C THR A 441 -4.53 -2.70 37.04
N HIS A 442 -5.68 -2.59 37.71
CA HIS A 442 -6.93 -2.20 37.05
C HIS A 442 -6.88 -0.78 36.46
N GLU A 443 -6.30 0.18 37.20
CA GLU A 443 -6.11 1.56 36.73
C GLU A 443 -5.20 1.62 35.50
N GLU A 444 -4.13 0.83 35.47
CA GLU A 444 -3.24 0.75 34.30
C GLU A 444 -3.91 0.04 33.11
N ILE A 445 -4.73 -1.00 33.33
CA ILE A 445 -5.55 -1.62 32.27
C ILE A 445 -6.49 -0.57 31.66
N ALA A 446 -7.22 0.19 32.48
CA ALA A 446 -8.13 1.24 32.01
C ALA A 446 -7.38 2.34 31.24
N ARG A 447 -6.23 2.79 31.76
CA ARG A 447 -5.38 3.78 31.08
C ARG A 447 -4.90 3.30 29.71
N LEU A 448 -4.48 2.04 29.61
CA LEU A 448 -4.05 1.45 28.33
C LEU A 448 -5.22 1.25 27.37
N ARG A 449 -6.38 0.80 27.87
CA ARG A 449 -7.62 0.70 27.10
C ARG A 449 -7.98 2.04 26.48
N ASP A 450 -7.95 3.12 27.26
CA ASP A 450 -8.34 4.44 26.76
C ASP A 450 -7.29 5.03 25.82
N ARG A 451 -6.00 4.79 26.07
CA ARG A 451 -4.89 5.25 25.22
C ARG A 451 -4.85 4.55 23.86
N TYR A 452 -5.08 3.25 23.82
CA TYR A 452 -5.00 2.45 22.59
C TYR A 452 -6.37 2.15 21.97
N ARG A 453 -7.45 2.55 22.65
CA ARG A 453 -8.86 2.36 22.26
C ARG A 453 -9.19 0.91 21.95
N PHE A 454 -9.00 0.01 22.92
CA PHE A 454 -9.28 -1.42 22.71
C PHE A 454 -10.71 -1.64 22.19
N PHE A 455 -10.86 -2.43 21.13
CA PHE A 455 -12.13 -2.70 20.47
C PHE A 455 -12.35 -4.20 20.29
N HIS A 456 -13.24 -4.73 21.13
CA HIS A 456 -13.57 -6.15 21.17
C HIS A 456 -14.83 -6.42 20.33
N TRP A 457 -14.66 -6.69 19.05
CA TRP A 457 -15.76 -6.86 18.07
C TRP A 457 -16.95 -7.69 18.56
N HIS A 458 -16.70 -8.80 19.25
CA HIS A 458 -17.74 -9.68 19.79
C HIS A 458 -18.55 -9.09 20.96
N LEU A 459 -17.97 -8.15 21.71
CA LEU A 459 -18.64 -7.40 22.79
C LEU A 459 -19.29 -6.12 22.26
N GLU A 460 -18.76 -5.57 21.18
CA GLU A 460 -19.27 -4.34 20.57
C GLU A 460 -20.47 -4.63 19.66
N TYR A 461 -20.47 -5.73 18.92
CA TYR A 461 -21.57 -6.14 18.05
C TYR A 461 -22.07 -7.54 18.42
N PRO A 462 -22.66 -7.73 19.61
CA PRO A 462 -23.12 -9.02 20.08
C PRO A 462 -24.21 -9.63 19.18
N GLU A 463 -24.98 -8.81 18.47
CA GLU A 463 -25.98 -9.29 17.50
C GLU A 463 -25.35 -9.96 16.27
N VAL A 464 -24.08 -9.67 15.97
CA VAL A 464 -23.34 -10.23 14.82
C VAL A 464 -22.53 -11.47 15.24
N PHE A 465 -21.88 -11.40 16.41
CA PHE A 465 -20.89 -12.38 16.86
C PHE A 465 -21.35 -13.23 18.06
N GLY A 466 -22.52 -12.95 18.63
CA GLY A 466 -23.09 -13.71 19.74
C GLY A 466 -23.50 -15.14 19.34
N PRO A 467 -23.91 -15.97 20.32
CA PRO A 467 -24.28 -17.38 20.07
C PRO A 467 -25.39 -17.56 19.03
N ASP A 468 -26.33 -16.61 18.99
CA ASP A 468 -27.46 -16.59 18.04
C ASP A 468 -27.18 -15.72 16.80
N GLY A 469 -25.98 -15.13 16.70
CA GLY A 469 -25.56 -14.28 15.59
C GLY A 469 -25.06 -15.08 14.38
N PRO A 470 -24.96 -14.45 13.19
CA PRO A 470 -24.46 -15.10 11.97
C PRO A 470 -22.98 -15.54 12.03
N GLY A 471 -22.25 -15.20 13.09
CA GLY A 471 -20.83 -15.52 13.26
C GLY A 471 -19.89 -14.60 12.48
N GLY A 472 -20.38 -13.41 12.09
CA GLY A 472 -19.69 -12.39 11.32
C GLY A 472 -20.65 -11.61 10.41
N PHE A 473 -20.20 -10.48 9.86
CA PHE A 473 -21.02 -9.62 9.01
C PHE A 473 -21.32 -10.27 7.65
N ASP A 474 -22.51 -10.02 7.11
CA ASP A 474 -22.88 -10.47 5.75
C ASP A 474 -22.01 -9.80 4.68
N CYS A 475 -21.61 -8.55 4.91
CA CYS A 475 -20.66 -7.84 4.06
C CYS A 475 -19.67 -6.98 4.86
N VAL A 476 -18.40 -6.98 4.47
CA VAL A 476 -17.39 -6.05 5.00
C VAL A 476 -16.81 -5.21 3.87
N LEU A 477 -16.91 -3.89 3.96
CA LEU A 477 -16.55 -2.94 2.90
C LEU A 477 -15.59 -1.87 3.43
N GLY A 478 -14.76 -1.27 2.58
CA GLY A 478 -14.05 -0.05 2.97
C GLY A 478 -12.77 0.24 2.21
N ASN A 479 -12.15 1.36 2.54
CA ASN A 479 -10.82 1.77 2.10
C ASN A 479 -9.94 2.04 3.33
N PRO A 480 -9.32 1.00 3.93
CA PRO A 480 -8.51 1.17 5.13
C PRO A 480 -7.26 2.01 4.86
N PRO A 481 -6.61 2.59 5.88
CA PRO A 481 -5.39 3.38 5.72
C PRO A 481 -4.24 2.56 5.12
N TRP A 482 -3.33 3.20 4.38
CA TRP A 482 -2.22 2.56 3.65
C TRP A 482 -0.83 2.76 4.29
N GLU A 483 -0.80 3.18 5.55
CA GLU A 483 0.42 3.60 6.25
C GLU A 483 1.20 2.45 6.88
N ARG A 484 2.46 2.72 7.23
CA ARG A 484 3.31 1.80 8.00
C ARG A 484 3.15 2.04 9.49
N ILE A 485 3.03 0.97 10.25
CA ILE A 485 2.95 1.03 11.72
C ILE A 485 4.36 1.17 12.29
N LYS A 486 4.91 2.36 12.13
CA LYS A 486 6.25 2.76 12.59
C LYS A 486 6.30 4.27 12.72
N LEU A 487 6.80 4.77 13.84
CA LEU A 487 7.03 6.21 14.03
C LEU A 487 8.00 6.73 12.96
N GLN A 488 7.55 7.68 12.16
CA GLN A 488 8.39 8.41 11.22
C GLN A 488 9.01 9.59 11.97
N GLU A 489 10.27 9.44 12.42
CA GLU A 489 10.98 10.46 13.20
C GLU A 489 10.91 11.84 12.52
N GLN A 490 11.12 11.90 11.20
CA GLN A 490 11.08 13.15 10.46
C GLN A 490 9.70 13.84 10.50
N GLU A 491 8.61 13.07 10.43
CA GLU A 491 7.23 13.61 10.44
C GLU A 491 6.84 14.09 11.83
N PHE A 492 7.19 13.32 12.87
CA PHE A 492 7.02 13.74 14.27
C PHE A 492 7.72 15.08 14.51
N PHE A 493 9.02 15.17 14.20
CA PHE A 493 9.76 16.41 14.42
C PHE A 493 9.38 17.54 13.46
N ALA A 494 8.78 17.28 12.28
CA ALA A 494 8.33 18.37 11.42
C ALA A 494 7.30 19.29 12.10
N GLN A 495 6.55 18.76 13.07
CA GLN A 495 5.53 19.49 13.84
C GLN A 495 6.08 20.14 15.11
N HIS A 496 7.21 19.64 15.62
CA HIS A 496 7.73 20.02 16.93
C HIS A 496 9.10 20.71 16.88
N ASP A 497 9.94 20.39 15.88
CA ASP A 497 11.30 20.89 15.75
C ASP A 497 11.85 20.82 14.31
N ALA A 498 11.97 21.99 13.67
CA ALA A 498 12.42 22.10 12.28
C ALA A 498 13.88 21.66 12.06
N GLU A 499 14.76 21.83 13.05
CA GLU A 499 16.18 21.46 12.93
C GLU A 499 16.33 19.94 12.88
N ILE A 500 15.70 19.24 13.83
CA ILE A 500 15.70 17.77 13.86
C ILE A 500 15.04 17.24 12.59
N ALA A 501 13.93 17.83 12.14
CA ALA A 501 13.24 17.45 10.91
C ALA A 501 14.14 17.60 9.65
N ALA A 502 14.92 18.68 9.56
CA ALA A 502 15.78 18.99 8.41
C ALA A 502 17.12 18.24 8.39
N ALA A 503 17.44 17.43 9.40
CA ALA A 503 18.71 16.71 9.48
C ALA A 503 19.02 15.87 8.22
N LYS A 504 20.21 16.08 7.63
CA LYS A 504 20.61 15.50 6.33
C LYS A 504 20.75 13.97 6.33
N THR A 505 21.04 13.36 7.49
CA THR A 505 21.22 11.90 7.63
C THR A 505 20.48 11.37 8.86
N ALA A 506 20.10 10.09 8.84
CA ALA A 506 19.47 9.44 9.99
C ALA A 506 20.38 9.41 11.23
N ALA A 507 21.71 9.28 11.03
CA ALA A 507 22.67 9.32 12.13
C ALA A 507 22.75 10.70 12.79
N ALA A 508 22.73 11.79 11.99
CA ALA A 508 22.69 13.15 12.52
C ALA A 508 21.39 13.40 13.31
N ARG A 509 20.25 12.97 12.77
CA ARG A 509 18.95 13.07 13.44
C ARG A 509 18.94 12.38 14.80
N LYS A 510 19.44 11.15 14.88
CA LYS A 510 19.53 10.39 16.13
C LYS A 510 20.39 11.09 17.20
N ARG A 511 21.48 11.74 16.80
CA ARG A 511 22.31 12.53 17.73
C ARG A 511 21.54 13.73 18.29
N LEU A 512 20.83 14.46 17.44
CA LEU A 512 20.00 15.60 17.89
C LEU A 512 18.87 15.15 18.81
N ILE A 513 18.20 14.03 18.48
CA ILE A 513 17.16 13.44 19.34
C ILE A 513 17.71 13.06 20.71
N ALA A 514 18.90 12.44 20.76
CA ALA A 514 19.53 12.07 22.03
C ALA A 514 19.87 13.29 22.90
N ALA A 515 20.29 14.40 22.27
CA ALA A 515 20.61 15.64 22.96
C ALA A 515 19.37 16.30 23.63
N LEU A 516 18.16 16.07 23.12
CA LEU A 516 16.92 16.59 23.71
C LEU A 516 16.73 16.18 25.18
N LYS A 517 17.29 15.03 25.58
CA LYS A 517 17.17 14.53 26.95
C LYS A 517 17.95 15.40 27.95
N GLU A 518 19.04 16.00 27.50
CA GLU A 518 19.97 16.78 28.33
C GLU A 518 19.63 18.27 28.31
N ASP A 519 18.70 18.69 27.45
CA ASP A 519 18.22 20.06 27.32
C ASP A 519 16.96 20.29 28.19
N PRO A 520 17.03 21.09 29.26
CA PRO A 520 15.89 21.34 30.16
C PRO A 520 14.67 21.94 29.46
N ASP A 521 14.88 22.80 28.45
CA ASP A 521 13.81 23.49 27.75
C ASP A 521 13.11 22.58 26.72
N ARG A 522 13.76 21.45 26.36
CA ARG A 522 13.25 20.50 25.35
C ARG A 522 13.03 19.09 25.89
N ALA A 523 13.21 18.87 27.19
CA ALA A 523 12.98 17.58 27.84
C ALA A 523 11.53 17.06 27.70
N ALA A 524 10.55 17.98 27.67
CA ALA A 524 9.15 17.65 27.41
C ALA A 524 8.95 17.05 26.00
N LEU A 525 9.65 17.58 24.99
CA LEU A 525 9.61 17.06 23.62
C LEU A 525 10.24 15.67 23.53
N HIS A 526 11.35 15.42 24.23
CA HIS A 526 11.94 14.08 24.30
C HIS A 526 10.96 13.07 24.93
N THR A 527 10.26 13.47 25.98
CA THR A 527 9.25 12.63 26.65
C THR A 527 8.08 12.31 25.72
N ALA A 528 7.58 13.31 24.98
CA ALA A 528 6.54 13.13 23.98
C ALA A 528 7.01 12.18 22.85
N PHE A 529 8.25 12.31 22.39
CA PHE A 529 8.84 11.45 21.37
C PHE A 529 8.91 9.98 21.82
N GLU A 530 9.45 9.71 23.01
CA GLU A 530 9.54 8.34 23.54
C GLU A 530 8.14 7.75 23.82
N ALA A 531 7.18 8.57 24.25
CA ALA A 531 5.78 8.14 24.39
C ALA A 531 5.15 7.75 23.03
N ALA A 532 5.35 8.55 21.98
CA ALA A 532 4.86 8.27 20.64
C ALA A 532 5.52 7.03 20.04
N LYS A 533 6.84 6.89 20.21
CA LYS A 533 7.62 5.73 19.79
C LYS A 533 7.15 4.45 20.47
N ARG A 534 6.92 4.50 21.78
CA ARG A 534 6.36 3.37 22.54
C ARG A 534 4.97 2.99 22.06
N THR A 535 4.09 3.95 21.76
CA THR A 535 2.76 3.66 21.18
C THR A 535 2.90 2.92 19.85
N ALA A 536 3.76 3.41 18.94
CA ALA A 536 3.97 2.77 17.65
C ALA A 536 4.57 1.35 17.77
N GLU A 537 5.58 1.18 18.63
CA GLU A 537 6.19 -0.13 18.90
C GLU A 537 5.22 -1.10 19.58
N GLY A 538 4.43 -0.63 20.54
CA GLY A 538 3.41 -1.40 21.25
C GLY A 538 2.31 -1.91 20.31
N THR A 539 1.73 -1.03 19.50
CA THR A 539 0.77 -1.42 18.46
C THR A 539 1.39 -2.45 17.52
N SER A 540 2.59 -2.17 17.01
CA SER A 540 3.28 -3.09 16.11
C SER A 540 3.59 -4.44 16.77
N HIS A 541 3.90 -4.45 18.07
CA HIS A 541 4.15 -5.67 18.84
C HIS A 541 2.89 -6.51 19.00
N PHE A 542 1.77 -5.89 19.40
CA PHE A 542 0.46 -6.53 19.51
C PHE A 542 0.06 -7.18 18.19
N LEU A 543 0.17 -6.46 17.07
CA LEU A 543 -0.24 -6.98 15.76
C LEU A 543 0.60 -8.18 15.29
N ARG A 544 1.90 -8.22 15.62
CA ARG A 544 2.78 -9.36 15.28
C ARG A 544 2.59 -10.56 16.21
N SER A 545 2.33 -10.30 17.49
CA SER A 545 2.52 -11.30 18.55
C SER A 545 1.21 -11.74 19.21
N GLY A 546 0.13 -10.98 19.02
CA GLY A 546 -1.19 -11.28 19.57
C GLY A 546 -1.89 -12.46 18.92
N GLY A 547 -1.39 -12.98 17.80
CA GLY A 547 -1.97 -14.13 17.10
C GLY A 547 -3.23 -13.81 16.30
N ARG A 548 -3.69 -12.55 16.30
CA ARG A 548 -4.84 -12.08 15.51
C ARG A 548 -4.56 -11.93 14.01
N TYR A 549 -3.31 -11.66 13.64
CA TYR A 549 -2.88 -11.42 12.25
C TYR A 549 -1.74 -12.34 11.80
N PRO A 550 -1.91 -13.68 11.86
CA PRO A 550 -0.84 -14.63 11.55
C PRO A 550 -0.29 -14.54 10.12
N LEU A 551 -1.07 -14.02 9.17
CA LEU A 551 -0.73 -13.97 7.75
C LEU A 551 -0.10 -12.63 7.33
N THR A 552 -0.53 -11.51 7.92
CA THR A 552 -0.10 -10.15 7.53
C THR A 552 0.69 -9.40 8.60
N GLY A 553 0.66 -9.83 9.86
CA GLY A 553 1.42 -9.27 10.98
C GLY A 553 2.92 -9.63 10.96
N ARG A 554 3.60 -9.47 9.81
CA ARG A 554 5.00 -9.90 9.60
C ARG A 554 5.83 -8.77 8.99
N GLY A 555 7.14 -8.75 9.29
CA GLY A 555 8.05 -7.72 8.77
C GLY A 555 7.61 -6.30 9.17
N ASP A 556 7.93 -5.29 8.37
CA ASP A 556 7.38 -3.94 8.54
C ASP A 556 5.89 -3.93 8.16
N ILE A 557 5.02 -3.84 9.17
CA ILE A 557 3.57 -3.95 8.98
C ILE A 557 3.00 -2.70 8.32
N ASN A 558 2.21 -2.91 7.26
CA ASN A 558 1.33 -1.89 6.71
C ASN A 558 -0.10 -2.10 7.24
N THR A 559 -0.79 -1.01 7.56
CA THR A 559 -2.15 -0.99 8.11
C THR A 559 -3.16 -1.67 7.19
N TYR A 560 -3.15 -1.37 5.90
CA TYR A 560 -4.05 -2.00 4.92
C TYR A 560 -4.01 -3.53 4.95
N ALA A 561 -2.85 -4.14 5.23
CA ALA A 561 -2.69 -5.59 5.19
C ALA A 561 -3.36 -6.25 6.39
N VAL A 562 -3.15 -5.69 7.59
CA VAL A 562 -3.83 -6.18 8.81
C VAL A 562 -5.32 -5.85 8.80
N PHE A 563 -5.75 -4.77 8.15
CA PHE A 563 -7.17 -4.51 7.90
C PHE A 563 -7.79 -5.51 6.91
N ALA A 564 -7.06 -5.93 5.86
CA ALA A 564 -7.56 -6.97 4.96
C ALA A 564 -7.76 -8.30 5.71
N GLU A 565 -6.80 -8.70 6.54
CA GLU A 565 -6.93 -9.91 7.38
C GLU A 565 -8.02 -9.75 8.45
N ALA A 566 -8.16 -8.56 9.06
CA ALA A 566 -9.27 -8.24 9.98
C ALA A 566 -10.62 -8.37 9.27
N GLY A 567 -10.79 -7.73 8.11
CA GLY A 567 -12.04 -7.76 7.34
C GLY A 567 -12.46 -9.18 6.99
N ARG A 568 -11.49 -10.03 6.59
CA ARG A 568 -11.74 -11.44 6.34
C ARG A 568 -12.18 -12.21 7.59
N ALA A 569 -11.62 -11.88 8.76
CA ALA A 569 -12.03 -12.48 10.02
C ALA A 569 -13.39 -11.99 10.52
N LEU A 570 -13.78 -10.76 10.15
CA LEU A 570 -15.08 -10.16 10.47
C LEU A 570 -16.20 -10.63 9.53
N THR A 571 -15.85 -11.13 8.35
CA THR A 571 -16.82 -11.62 7.36
C THR A 571 -17.42 -12.94 7.81
N GLY A 572 -18.75 -13.01 7.84
CA GLY A 572 -19.49 -14.22 8.20
C GLY A 572 -19.19 -15.39 7.25
N PRO A 573 -19.49 -16.64 7.65
CA PRO A 573 -19.11 -17.83 6.88
C PRO A 573 -19.61 -17.83 5.43
N ARG A 574 -20.78 -17.22 5.17
CA ARG A 574 -21.39 -17.08 3.84
C ARG A 574 -21.43 -15.62 3.34
N GLY A 575 -20.78 -14.70 4.04
CA GLY A 575 -20.72 -13.29 3.67
C GLY A 575 -19.72 -13.01 2.55
N ARG A 576 -19.51 -11.73 2.26
CA ARG A 576 -18.47 -11.25 1.32
C ARG A 576 -17.70 -10.08 1.90
N MET A 577 -16.52 -9.83 1.35
CA MET A 577 -15.69 -8.69 1.72
C MET A 577 -15.24 -7.97 0.45
N GLY A 578 -15.27 -6.64 0.46
CA GLY A 578 -14.65 -5.79 -0.56
C GLY A 578 -13.75 -4.76 0.12
N MET A 579 -12.48 -4.66 -0.26
CA MET A 579 -11.64 -3.54 0.19
C MET A 579 -10.82 -2.92 -0.93
N ILE A 580 -10.62 -1.61 -0.84
CA ILE A 580 -9.63 -0.89 -1.65
C ILE A 580 -8.30 -0.89 -0.90
N VAL A 581 -7.30 -1.60 -1.44
CA VAL A 581 -5.99 -1.77 -0.80
C VAL A 581 -4.86 -1.70 -1.83
N PRO A 582 -3.65 -1.27 -1.45
CA PRO A 582 -2.48 -1.35 -2.32
C PRO A 582 -2.31 -2.75 -2.93
N THR A 583 -1.97 -2.82 -4.21
CA THR A 583 -1.81 -4.09 -4.97
C THR A 583 -0.76 -5.02 -4.34
N GLY A 584 0.14 -4.45 -3.53
CA GLY A 584 1.07 -5.19 -2.68
C GLY A 584 0.41 -6.27 -1.80
N ILE A 585 -0.89 -6.17 -1.49
CA ILE A 585 -1.64 -7.25 -0.79
C ILE A 585 -1.51 -8.62 -1.49
N ALA A 586 -1.35 -8.61 -2.81
CA ALA A 586 -1.32 -9.80 -3.65
C ALA A 586 0.07 -10.08 -4.26
N THR A 587 0.91 -9.05 -4.42
CA THR A 587 2.21 -9.16 -5.11
C THR A 587 3.43 -9.16 -4.19
N ASP A 588 3.31 -8.62 -2.98
CA ASP A 588 4.48 -8.42 -2.11
C ASP A 588 4.85 -9.68 -1.31
N ALA A 589 6.15 -9.82 -1.00
CA ALA A 589 6.65 -10.97 -0.24
C ALA A 589 6.12 -11.03 1.20
N THR A 590 5.82 -9.88 1.83
CA THR A 590 5.33 -9.80 3.21
C THR A 590 3.89 -10.29 3.36
N THR A 591 3.07 -10.12 2.32
CA THR A 591 1.64 -10.49 2.26
C THR A 591 1.40 -11.80 1.54
N ARG A 592 2.46 -12.43 1.00
CA ARG A 592 2.39 -13.71 0.27
C ARG A 592 1.62 -14.81 1.01
N PHE A 593 1.75 -14.88 2.35
CA PHE A 593 1.06 -15.88 3.15
C PHE A 593 -0.44 -15.65 3.18
N TYR A 594 -0.86 -14.39 3.21
CA TYR A 594 -2.26 -14.01 3.14
C TYR A 594 -2.85 -14.35 1.77
N PHE A 595 -2.21 -13.87 0.69
CA PHE A 595 -2.70 -14.13 -0.66
C PHE A 595 -2.72 -15.62 -1.01
N LYS A 596 -1.66 -16.38 -0.63
CA LYS A 596 -1.62 -17.82 -0.82
C LYS A 596 -2.78 -18.52 -0.09
N ASP A 597 -3.07 -18.14 1.15
CA ASP A 597 -4.19 -18.72 1.90
C ASP A 597 -5.56 -18.41 1.25
N LEU A 598 -5.74 -17.23 0.65
CA LEU A 598 -6.94 -16.89 -0.12
C LEU A 598 -7.14 -17.80 -1.33
N VAL A 599 -6.05 -18.05 -2.07
CA VAL A 599 -6.03 -18.91 -3.26
C VAL A 599 -6.28 -20.37 -2.86
N ASP A 600 -5.51 -20.90 -1.90
CA ASP A 600 -5.62 -22.29 -1.44
C ASP A 600 -7.04 -22.59 -0.90
N SER A 601 -7.63 -21.66 -0.16
CA SER A 601 -9.00 -21.80 0.36
C SER A 601 -10.09 -21.54 -0.69
N GLY A 602 -9.74 -21.04 -1.88
CA GLY A 602 -10.69 -20.63 -2.91
C GLY A 602 -11.65 -19.53 -2.45
N THR A 603 -11.19 -18.62 -1.59
CA THR A 603 -12.01 -17.50 -1.07
C THR A 603 -11.84 -16.21 -1.84
N LEU A 604 -10.91 -16.15 -2.81
CA LEU A 604 -10.70 -15.00 -3.67
C LEU A 604 -11.76 -14.96 -4.78
N ALA A 605 -12.61 -13.94 -4.80
CA ALA A 605 -13.62 -13.76 -5.84
C ALA A 605 -13.12 -12.85 -6.97
N ALA A 606 -12.50 -11.71 -6.62
CA ALA A 606 -11.93 -10.81 -7.61
C ALA A 606 -10.76 -9.98 -7.08
N LEU A 607 -9.84 -9.61 -7.97
CA LEU A 607 -8.81 -8.61 -7.74
C LEU A 607 -8.66 -7.71 -8.98
N TYR A 608 -9.04 -6.44 -8.84
CA TYR A 608 -8.94 -5.45 -9.91
C TYR A 608 -7.90 -4.40 -9.56
N ASP A 609 -6.76 -4.40 -10.26
CA ASP A 609 -5.62 -3.49 -10.06
C ASP A 609 -5.71 -2.25 -10.94
N PHE A 610 -5.47 -1.10 -10.31
CA PHE A 610 -5.52 0.24 -10.86
C PHE A 610 -4.16 0.94 -10.71
N GLU A 611 -3.74 1.66 -11.75
CA GLU A 611 -2.63 2.60 -11.72
C GLU A 611 -3.17 4.03 -11.58
N ASN A 612 -2.66 4.80 -10.62
CA ASN A 612 -3.12 6.16 -10.33
C ASN A 612 -2.71 7.20 -11.40
N ALA A 613 -2.56 6.81 -12.67
CA ALA A 613 -2.05 7.65 -13.74
C ALA A 613 -3.06 8.75 -14.17
N ALA A 614 -4.35 8.50 -13.95
CA ALA A 614 -5.47 9.42 -14.20
C ALA A 614 -5.88 10.22 -12.93
N PRO A 615 -4.89 10.67 -12.15
CA PRO A 615 -4.96 10.97 -10.70
C PRO A 615 -6.31 10.72 -10.01
N VAL A 616 -6.71 9.44 -9.91
CA VAL A 616 -7.94 9.00 -9.21
C VAL A 616 -7.88 9.40 -7.73
N PHE A 617 -6.69 9.27 -7.14
CA PHE A 617 -6.33 9.85 -5.86
C PHE A 617 -5.29 10.97 -6.07
N PRO A 618 -5.67 12.26 -6.00
CA PRO A 618 -4.78 13.38 -6.36
C PRO A 618 -3.47 13.43 -5.56
N ASP A 619 -3.54 13.02 -4.29
CA ASP A 619 -2.41 13.09 -3.34
C ASP A 619 -1.55 11.81 -3.34
N VAL A 620 -1.89 10.83 -4.19
CA VAL A 620 -1.14 9.58 -4.35
C VAL A 620 -0.27 9.69 -5.60
N HIS A 621 0.95 9.14 -5.55
CA HIS A 621 1.87 9.19 -6.69
C HIS A 621 1.22 8.55 -7.93
N ARG A 622 1.35 9.18 -9.10
CA ARG A 622 0.69 8.74 -10.35
C ARG A 622 0.99 7.30 -10.78
N SER A 623 2.11 6.74 -10.34
CA SER A 623 2.52 5.36 -10.65
C SER A 623 2.24 4.38 -9.51
N PHE A 624 1.59 4.84 -8.44
CA PHE A 624 1.19 3.98 -7.33
C PHE A 624 0.05 3.08 -7.80
N LYS A 625 0.07 1.83 -7.34
CA LYS A 625 -0.92 0.83 -7.70
C LYS A 625 -1.75 0.43 -6.48
N PHE A 626 -3.05 0.37 -6.68
CA PHE A 626 -4.01 -0.10 -5.69
C PHE A 626 -4.98 -1.05 -6.37
N SER A 627 -5.76 -1.78 -5.59
CA SER A 627 -6.67 -2.78 -6.09
C SER A 627 -7.97 -2.82 -5.30
N ILE A 628 -9.04 -3.20 -5.98
CA ILE A 628 -10.25 -3.71 -5.35
C ILE A 628 -10.03 -5.20 -5.09
N LEU A 629 -10.06 -5.60 -3.83
CA LEU A 629 -9.97 -6.99 -3.37
C LEU A 629 -11.36 -7.45 -2.93
N SER A 630 -11.96 -8.41 -3.65
CA SER A 630 -13.25 -9.03 -3.29
C SER A 630 -13.06 -10.49 -2.88
N LEU A 631 -13.58 -10.85 -1.71
CA LEU A 631 -13.47 -12.17 -1.09
C LEU A 631 -14.84 -12.72 -0.70
N THR A 632 -14.93 -14.04 -0.59
CA THR A 632 -16.07 -14.74 0.02
C THR A 632 -15.75 -15.20 1.44
N GLY A 633 -16.81 -15.42 2.23
CA GLY A 633 -16.72 -16.09 3.53
C GLY A 633 -16.17 -17.52 3.39
N ARG A 634 -15.61 -18.04 4.48
CA ARG A 634 -14.84 -19.32 4.49
C ARG A 634 -15.68 -20.58 4.23
N ALA A 635 -17.01 -20.50 4.29
CA ALA A 635 -17.89 -21.61 3.93
C ALA A 635 -18.26 -21.63 2.44
N LEU A 636 -17.86 -20.60 1.69
CA LEU A 636 -18.02 -20.51 0.25
C LEU A 636 -16.67 -20.72 -0.45
N ARG A 637 -16.73 -21.22 -1.69
CA ARG A 637 -15.55 -21.41 -2.54
C ARG A 637 -15.86 -20.92 -3.95
N GLU A 638 -15.00 -20.06 -4.47
CA GLU A 638 -15.05 -19.58 -5.84
C GLU A 638 -14.21 -20.52 -6.73
N PRO A 639 -14.76 -21.04 -7.84
CA PRO A 639 -14.03 -21.95 -8.72
C PRO A 639 -12.89 -21.25 -9.47
N ALA A 640 -13.03 -19.96 -9.73
CA ALA A 640 -12.01 -19.12 -10.33
C ALA A 640 -12.17 -17.67 -9.86
N ALA A 641 -11.05 -16.99 -9.64
CA ALA A 641 -11.02 -15.58 -9.28
C ALA A 641 -10.93 -14.71 -10.54
N ARG A 642 -11.65 -13.59 -10.56
CA ARG A 642 -11.59 -12.60 -11.65
C ARG A 642 -10.45 -11.62 -11.43
N PHE A 643 -9.70 -11.31 -12.48
CA PHE A 643 -8.56 -10.41 -12.46
C PHE A 643 -8.65 -9.37 -13.58
N ALA A 644 -8.18 -8.17 -13.28
CA ALA A 644 -7.88 -7.15 -14.26
C ALA A 644 -6.72 -6.30 -13.71
N PHE A 645 -5.78 -5.90 -14.57
CA PHE A 645 -4.60 -5.14 -14.13
C PHE A 645 -4.36 -3.90 -14.98
N PHE A 646 -3.62 -2.95 -14.39
CA PHE A 646 -3.25 -1.68 -15.02
C PHE A 646 -4.49 -0.88 -15.50
N LEU A 647 -5.61 -1.00 -14.80
CA LEU A 647 -6.79 -0.15 -15.03
C LEU A 647 -6.43 1.29 -14.66
N ARG A 648 -6.99 2.26 -15.35
CA ARG A 648 -6.87 3.70 -15.07
C ARG A 648 -8.21 4.29 -14.68
N ASP A 649 -9.29 3.66 -15.14
CA ASP A 649 -10.68 4.02 -14.88
C ASP A 649 -11.49 2.74 -14.57
N PRO A 650 -12.36 2.75 -13.53
CA PRO A 650 -13.30 1.65 -13.26
C PRO A 650 -14.15 1.23 -14.46
N ALA A 651 -14.48 2.15 -15.38
CA ALA A 651 -15.25 1.84 -16.58
C ALA A 651 -14.55 0.84 -17.52
N GLU A 652 -13.22 0.70 -17.42
CA GLU A 652 -12.45 -0.26 -18.22
C GLU A 652 -12.74 -1.73 -17.84
N LEU A 653 -13.42 -1.98 -16.71
CA LEU A 653 -13.88 -3.33 -16.33
C LEU A 653 -15.02 -3.86 -17.22
N ALA A 654 -15.69 -2.99 -17.99
CA ALA A 654 -16.68 -3.40 -18.98
C ALA A 654 -16.05 -4.03 -20.25
N ASP A 655 -14.73 -3.89 -20.43
CA ASP A 655 -14.00 -4.52 -21.53
C ASP A 655 -13.69 -5.99 -21.20
N GLU A 656 -14.42 -6.92 -21.85
CA GLU A 656 -14.24 -8.36 -21.67
C GLU A 656 -12.83 -8.85 -22.03
N GLY A 657 -12.07 -8.12 -22.85
CA GLY A 657 -10.68 -8.47 -23.18
C GLY A 657 -9.69 -8.23 -22.04
N ARG A 658 -10.08 -7.43 -21.04
CA ARG A 658 -9.24 -7.02 -19.91
C ARG A 658 -9.51 -7.78 -18.63
N VAL A 659 -10.72 -8.32 -18.47
CA VAL A 659 -11.11 -9.14 -17.34
C VAL A 659 -10.94 -10.60 -17.70
N PHE A 660 -10.14 -11.33 -16.93
CA PHE A 660 -9.93 -12.77 -17.12
C PHE A 660 -10.08 -13.50 -15.79
N ALA A 661 -10.32 -14.81 -15.84
CA ALA A 661 -10.43 -15.64 -14.66
C ALA A 661 -9.23 -16.58 -14.55
N LEU A 662 -8.76 -16.82 -13.32
CA LEU A 662 -7.76 -17.85 -13.03
C LEU A 662 -8.28 -18.74 -11.89
N THR A 663 -8.14 -20.05 -12.08
CA THR A 663 -8.39 -21.06 -11.04
C THR A 663 -7.29 -21.03 -9.98
N PRO A 664 -7.56 -21.50 -8.75
CA PRO A 664 -6.53 -21.67 -7.73
C PRO A 664 -5.31 -22.47 -8.21
N GLU A 665 -5.54 -23.53 -8.99
CA GLU A 665 -4.52 -24.39 -9.57
C GLU A 665 -3.63 -23.64 -10.57
N GLU A 666 -4.22 -22.81 -11.43
CA GLU A 666 -3.47 -21.96 -12.37
C GLU A 666 -2.63 -20.91 -11.64
N ILE A 667 -3.15 -20.29 -10.58
CA ILE A 667 -2.39 -19.32 -9.77
C ILE A 667 -1.19 -20.01 -9.09
N ALA A 668 -1.41 -21.18 -8.51
CA ALA A 668 -0.36 -21.99 -7.87
C ALA A 668 0.69 -22.45 -8.88
N LEU A 669 0.26 -22.84 -10.08
CA LEU A 669 1.15 -23.22 -11.19
C LEU A 669 2.05 -22.06 -11.62
N LEU A 670 1.50 -20.86 -11.70
CA LEU A 670 2.26 -19.67 -12.09
C LEU A 670 3.24 -19.23 -11.01
N ASN A 671 2.92 -19.34 -9.72
CA ASN A 671 3.79 -18.90 -8.61
C ASN A 671 4.02 -19.99 -7.55
N PRO A 672 4.71 -21.10 -7.91
CA PRO A 672 4.80 -22.29 -7.05
C PRO A 672 5.58 -22.07 -5.76
N ASN A 673 6.51 -21.11 -5.73
CA ASN A 673 7.32 -20.84 -4.53
C ASN A 673 6.72 -19.74 -3.66
N THR A 674 6.26 -18.64 -4.26
CA THR A 674 5.79 -17.48 -3.49
C THR A 674 4.31 -17.51 -3.19
N GLY A 675 3.50 -18.17 -4.02
CA GLY A 675 2.04 -18.14 -3.92
C GLY A 675 1.45 -16.74 -4.10
N THR A 676 2.17 -15.82 -4.75
CA THR A 676 1.72 -14.44 -5.04
C THR A 676 0.88 -14.38 -6.31
N CYS A 677 0.22 -13.26 -6.56
CA CYS A 677 -0.61 -13.05 -7.74
C CYS A 677 0.24 -12.77 -9.01
N PRO A 678 -0.05 -13.43 -10.14
CA PRO A 678 0.52 -13.07 -11.44
C PRO A 678 -0.19 -11.82 -12.01
N VAL A 679 0.55 -10.94 -12.68
CA VAL A 679 0.02 -9.67 -13.21
C VAL A 679 0.01 -9.71 -14.73
N PHE A 680 -1.14 -9.97 -15.34
CA PHE A 680 -1.29 -10.03 -16.80
C PHE A 680 -2.04 -8.81 -17.34
N ARG A 681 -1.64 -8.32 -18.53
CA ARG A 681 -2.33 -7.21 -19.19
C ARG A 681 -3.57 -7.66 -19.95
N THR A 682 -3.53 -8.86 -20.51
CA THR A 682 -4.60 -9.43 -21.34
C THR A 682 -4.81 -10.90 -21.01
N ARG A 683 -5.99 -11.43 -21.37
CA ARG A 683 -6.27 -12.86 -21.29
C ARG A 683 -5.28 -13.70 -22.11
N ARG A 684 -4.92 -13.24 -23.31
CA ARG A 684 -3.95 -13.93 -24.18
C ARG A 684 -2.58 -14.06 -23.52
N ASP A 685 -2.16 -13.05 -22.76
CA ASP A 685 -0.90 -13.12 -22.01
C ASP A 685 -0.92 -14.20 -20.93
N ALA A 686 -2.05 -14.34 -20.23
CA ALA A 686 -2.25 -15.37 -19.22
C ALA A 686 -2.21 -16.77 -19.85
N GLU A 687 -2.92 -16.97 -20.97
CA GLU A 687 -2.99 -18.26 -21.67
C GLU A 687 -1.63 -18.72 -22.20
N ILE A 688 -0.86 -17.83 -22.85
CA ILE A 688 0.50 -18.14 -23.33
C ILE A 688 1.40 -18.51 -22.14
N THR A 689 1.35 -17.72 -21.06
CA THR A 689 2.20 -17.95 -19.89
C THR A 689 1.83 -19.27 -19.19
N LEU A 690 0.54 -19.53 -18.96
CA LEU A 690 0.05 -20.79 -18.40
C LEU A 690 0.47 -21.99 -19.23
N GLY A 691 0.35 -21.89 -20.57
CA GLY A 691 0.83 -22.92 -21.47
C GLY A 691 2.31 -23.23 -21.27
N ILE A 692 3.16 -22.21 -21.10
CA ILE A 692 4.59 -22.39 -20.81
C ILE A 692 4.80 -23.12 -19.49
N TYR A 693 4.12 -22.68 -18.42
CA TYR A 693 4.24 -23.30 -17.10
C TYR A 693 3.72 -24.73 -17.04
N ALA A 694 2.69 -25.05 -17.82
CA ALA A 694 2.17 -26.42 -17.93
C ALA A 694 3.16 -27.37 -18.61
N ARG A 695 4.07 -26.84 -19.45
CA ARG A 695 5.05 -27.65 -20.20
C ARG A 695 6.42 -27.73 -19.53
N LEU A 696 6.84 -26.69 -18.79
CA LEU A 696 8.20 -26.54 -18.30
C LEU A 696 8.28 -26.42 -16.77
N PRO A 697 9.29 -27.03 -16.13
CA PRO A 697 9.55 -26.78 -14.72
C PRO A 697 10.11 -25.36 -14.51
N VAL A 698 10.05 -24.90 -13.27
CA VAL A 698 10.72 -23.67 -12.85
C VAL A 698 12.21 -23.91 -12.56
N LEU A 699 13.03 -22.86 -12.58
CA LEU A 699 14.48 -22.95 -12.33
C LEU A 699 14.84 -23.62 -11.00
N ILE A 700 14.17 -23.21 -9.92
CA ILE A 700 14.24 -23.79 -8.58
C ILE A 700 12.83 -23.87 -8.00
N LYS A 701 12.34 -25.08 -7.78
CA LYS A 701 11.12 -25.33 -7.00
C LYS A 701 11.49 -25.52 -5.53
N GLU A 702 11.16 -24.55 -4.69
CA GLU A 702 11.51 -24.57 -3.27
C GLU A 702 10.73 -25.67 -2.52
N GLY A 703 11.40 -26.38 -1.62
CA GLY A 703 10.80 -27.48 -0.85
C GLY A 703 10.78 -28.84 -1.56
N ASP A 704 11.20 -28.89 -2.82
CA ASP A 704 11.35 -30.12 -3.61
C ASP A 704 12.84 -30.51 -3.66
N PRO A 705 13.26 -31.67 -3.12
CA PRO A 705 14.66 -32.10 -3.13
C PRO A 705 15.29 -32.15 -4.53
N ASP A 706 14.49 -32.51 -5.54
CA ASP A 706 14.90 -32.57 -6.95
C ASP A 706 14.55 -31.28 -7.71
N GLY A 707 14.05 -30.27 -6.99
CA GLY A 707 13.54 -29.02 -7.53
C GLY A 707 14.61 -28.07 -8.09
N ASN A 708 15.90 -28.41 -8.05
CA ASN A 708 17.00 -27.60 -8.60
C ASN A 708 17.85 -28.42 -9.58
N PRO A 709 17.31 -28.78 -10.77
CA PRO A 709 17.99 -29.67 -11.71
C PRO A 709 19.30 -29.06 -12.28
N TRP A 710 19.39 -27.73 -12.32
CA TRP A 710 20.61 -27.02 -12.72
C TRP A 710 21.69 -26.96 -11.63
N GLY A 711 21.34 -27.27 -10.37
CA GLY A 711 22.24 -27.17 -9.23
C GLY A 711 22.74 -25.74 -8.98
N VAL A 712 21.93 -24.72 -9.31
CA VAL A 712 22.35 -23.31 -9.26
C VAL A 712 22.15 -22.70 -7.88
N THR A 713 23.00 -21.73 -7.52
CA THR A 713 22.84 -20.91 -6.32
C THR A 713 23.03 -19.42 -6.63
N PHE A 714 22.31 -18.56 -5.92
CA PHE A 714 22.36 -17.10 -6.12
C PHE A 714 23.35 -16.44 -5.16
N GLY A 715 23.98 -15.35 -5.59
CA GLY A 715 24.88 -14.58 -4.73
C GLY A 715 24.98 -13.09 -5.06
N THR A 716 25.50 -12.34 -4.09
CA THR A 716 25.92 -10.93 -4.17
C THR A 716 27.34 -10.82 -3.62
N MET A 717 28.16 -9.88 -4.10
CA MET A 717 29.53 -9.71 -3.56
C MET A 717 29.65 -8.50 -2.63
N PHE A 718 29.34 -7.29 -3.10
CA PHE A 718 29.50 -6.06 -2.30
C PHE A 718 28.25 -5.19 -2.31
N HIS A 719 27.83 -4.71 -1.14
CA HIS A 719 26.74 -3.75 -0.99
C HIS A 719 27.28 -2.31 -1.07
N MET A 720 26.79 -1.51 -2.02
CA MET A 720 27.41 -0.22 -2.36
C MET A 720 27.52 0.79 -1.20
N ALA A 721 26.59 0.74 -0.23
CA ALA A 721 26.64 1.59 0.97
C ALA A 721 27.44 0.97 2.13
N ASN A 722 27.08 -0.24 2.58
CA ASN A 722 27.71 -0.88 3.75
C ASN A 722 29.19 -1.18 3.55
N ASP A 723 29.61 -1.51 2.32
CA ASP A 723 30.98 -1.89 1.98
C ASP A 723 31.79 -0.75 1.38
N SER A 724 31.29 0.50 1.40
CA SER A 724 31.94 1.64 0.73
C SER A 724 33.38 1.91 1.19
N HIS A 725 33.70 1.52 2.43
CA HIS A 725 35.03 1.64 3.03
C HIS A 725 36.09 0.76 2.33
N ARG A 726 35.67 -0.25 1.57
CA ARG A 726 36.52 -1.20 0.82
C ARG A 726 36.85 -0.73 -0.59
N PHE A 727 36.13 0.28 -1.08
CA PHE A 727 36.25 0.75 -2.46
C PHE A 727 37.38 1.77 -2.57
N ARG A 728 38.12 1.71 -3.67
CA ARG A 728 39.17 2.69 -4.00
C ARG A 728 38.90 3.35 -5.33
N THR A 729 39.12 4.66 -5.42
CA THR A 729 39.01 5.39 -6.69
C THR A 729 40.32 5.32 -7.48
N ARG A 730 40.26 5.68 -8.76
CA ARG A 730 41.43 5.79 -9.63
C ARG A 730 42.48 6.74 -9.05
N GLU A 731 42.03 7.87 -8.53
CA GLU A 731 42.91 8.92 -7.98
C GLU A 731 43.65 8.41 -6.74
N GLU A 732 42.95 7.71 -5.85
CA GLU A 732 43.54 7.10 -4.65
C GLU A 732 44.59 6.05 -4.99
N LEU A 733 44.30 5.17 -5.96
CA LEU A 733 45.24 4.13 -6.39
C LEU A 733 46.50 4.70 -7.05
N THR A 734 46.31 5.71 -7.92
CA THR A 734 47.43 6.38 -8.58
C THR A 734 48.30 7.12 -7.56
N ALA A 735 47.68 7.80 -6.58
CA ALA A 735 48.39 8.50 -5.51
C ALA A 735 49.17 7.56 -4.57
N THR A 736 48.76 6.29 -4.47
CA THR A 736 49.39 5.27 -3.62
C THR A 736 50.33 4.32 -4.37
N GLY A 737 50.75 4.71 -5.59
CA GLY A 737 51.79 4.02 -6.35
C GLY A 737 51.34 2.76 -7.10
N TRP A 738 50.04 2.52 -7.23
CA TRP A 738 49.54 1.40 -8.03
C TRP A 738 49.64 1.69 -9.53
N GLN A 739 49.97 0.66 -10.30
CA GLN A 739 50.14 0.77 -11.76
C GLN A 739 48.93 0.18 -12.48
N ALA A 740 48.43 0.88 -13.49
CA ALA A 740 47.31 0.40 -14.30
C ALA A 740 47.74 -0.75 -15.22
N ALA A 741 46.95 -1.82 -15.24
CA ALA A 741 47.12 -2.99 -16.11
C ALA A 741 45.77 -3.34 -16.75
N GLY A 742 45.47 -2.72 -17.91
CA GLY A 742 44.13 -2.79 -18.51
C GLY A 742 43.11 -2.03 -17.66
N ASN A 743 42.06 -2.73 -17.19
CA ASN A 743 41.10 -2.19 -16.21
C ASN A 743 41.39 -2.62 -14.75
N HIS A 744 42.56 -3.21 -14.49
CA HIS A 744 43.04 -3.56 -13.16
C HIS A 744 44.12 -2.58 -12.68
N TYR A 745 44.44 -2.64 -11.40
CA TYR A 745 45.65 -2.02 -10.85
C TYR A 745 46.50 -3.09 -10.14
N VAL A 746 47.82 -2.99 -10.30
CA VAL A 746 48.79 -3.91 -9.69
C VAL A 746 49.81 -3.15 -8.85
N ASN A 747 50.22 -3.75 -7.74
CA ASN A 747 51.30 -3.26 -6.89
C ASN A 747 51.99 -4.47 -6.23
N GLY A 748 53.16 -4.84 -6.75
CA GLY A 748 53.79 -6.13 -6.45
C GLY A 748 52.86 -7.29 -6.80
N ASP A 749 52.63 -8.19 -5.84
CA ASP A 749 51.74 -9.35 -5.99
C ASP A 749 50.25 -9.03 -5.76
N ARG A 750 49.93 -7.82 -5.31
CA ARG A 750 48.53 -7.41 -5.05
C ARG A 750 47.88 -6.91 -6.32
N VAL A 751 46.59 -7.24 -6.45
CA VAL A 751 45.75 -6.88 -7.60
C VAL A 751 44.46 -6.25 -7.10
N MET A 752 44.15 -5.06 -7.62
CA MET A 752 42.85 -4.43 -7.48
C MET A 752 41.97 -4.80 -8.68
N LEU A 753 40.83 -5.41 -8.39
CA LEU A 753 39.83 -5.81 -9.37
C LEU A 753 38.85 -4.67 -9.65
N PRO A 754 38.38 -4.51 -10.90
CA PRO A 754 37.34 -3.53 -11.22
C PRO A 754 36.03 -3.87 -10.49
N LEU A 755 35.35 -2.86 -9.91
CA LEU A 755 34.03 -3.02 -9.32
C LEU A 755 32.94 -2.80 -10.38
N TYR A 756 32.36 -3.90 -10.85
CA TYR A 756 31.27 -3.90 -11.83
C TYR A 756 29.95 -3.44 -11.23
N GLU A 757 29.31 -2.49 -11.90
CA GLU A 757 27.96 -2.01 -11.63
C GLU A 757 27.04 -2.34 -12.82
N ALA A 758 25.72 -2.38 -12.60
CA ALA A 758 24.74 -2.78 -13.63
C ALA A 758 24.84 -2.00 -14.94
N LYS A 759 25.25 -0.74 -14.86
CA LYS A 759 25.37 0.15 -16.02
C LYS A 759 26.49 -0.23 -16.99
N MET A 760 27.45 -1.04 -16.54
CA MET A 760 28.59 -1.51 -17.35
C MET A 760 28.25 -2.76 -18.17
N VAL A 761 27.08 -3.35 -17.95
CA VAL A 761 26.71 -4.67 -18.46
C VAL A 761 25.43 -4.57 -19.30
N ASP A 762 25.43 -5.22 -20.45
CA ASP A 762 24.25 -5.38 -21.33
C ASP A 762 24.17 -6.85 -21.81
N ALA A 763 23.12 -7.21 -22.55
CA ALA A 763 22.88 -8.58 -22.99
C ALA A 763 24.08 -9.13 -23.80
N TYR A 764 24.70 -10.20 -23.30
CA TYR A 764 25.94 -10.78 -23.84
C TYR A 764 27.14 -9.81 -23.92
N ASN A 765 27.13 -8.70 -23.18
CA ASN A 765 28.18 -7.69 -23.23
C ASN A 765 28.58 -7.25 -21.82
N HIS A 766 29.76 -7.66 -21.36
CA HIS A 766 30.32 -7.23 -20.08
C HIS A 766 31.00 -5.85 -20.13
N ARG A 767 31.08 -5.20 -21.29
CA ARG A 767 31.75 -3.91 -21.46
C ARG A 767 30.86 -2.87 -22.16
N ALA A 768 29.62 -2.75 -21.71
CA ALA A 768 28.62 -1.88 -22.32
C ALA A 768 28.90 -0.37 -22.08
N ALA A 769 29.44 -0.01 -20.92
CA ALA A 769 29.70 1.39 -20.57
C ALA A 769 30.83 1.53 -19.55
N ASP A 770 31.45 2.70 -19.55
CA ASP A 770 32.27 3.18 -18.44
C ASP A 770 31.38 3.84 -17.36
N VAL A 771 31.92 4.00 -16.16
CA VAL A 771 31.29 4.75 -15.08
C VAL A 771 31.95 6.12 -14.94
N VAL A 772 31.17 7.19 -15.11
CA VAL A 772 31.62 8.58 -14.97
C VAL A 772 30.88 9.28 -13.85
N LYS A 773 31.52 10.24 -13.17
CA LYS A 773 30.87 11.06 -12.15
C LYS A 773 30.17 12.26 -12.80
N SER A 774 28.89 12.44 -12.53
CA SER A 774 28.12 13.62 -12.94
C SER A 774 28.50 14.83 -12.09
N ALA A 775 28.83 15.94 -12.76
CA ALA A 775 29.12 17.22 -12.10
C ALA A 775 27.88 17.91 -11.50
N THR A 776 26.68 17.56 -11.96
CA THR A 776 25.43 18.26 -11.62
C THR A 776 24.47 17.44 -10.76
N ALA A 777 24.66 16.11 -10.68
CA ALA A 777 23.76 15.25 -9.93
C ALA A 777 24.04 15.27 -8.42
N VAL A 778 23.08 15.75 -7.63
CA VAL A 778 23.14 15.73 -6.15
C VAL A 778 22.93 14.30 -5.59
N LYS A 779 22.28 13.40 -6.36
CA LYS A 779 22.09 11.98 -6.04
C LYS A 779 22.42 11.13 -7.27
N ARG A 780 22.93 9.91 -7.06
CA ARG A 780 23.37 8.97 -8.12
C ARG A 780 24.43 9.60 -9.04
N GLN A 781 25.54 10.05 -8.45
CA GLN A 781 26.62 10.69 -9.19
C GLN A 781 27.26 9.78 -10.26
N ASN A 782 27.32 8.46 -10.02
CA ASN A 782 27.88 7.52 -11.00
C ASN A 782 26.90 7.27 -12.15
N GLN A 783 27.17 7.85 -13.32
CA GLN A 783 26.39 7.73 -14.56
C GLN A 783 27.10 6.85 -15.60
N PRO A 784 26.37 6.18 -16.51
CA PRO A 784 26.97 5.45 -17.62
C PRO A 784 27.49 6.37 -18.71
N ALA A 785 28.68 6.07 -19.24
CA ALA A 785 29.16 6.52 -20.54
C ALA A 785 29.24 5.32 -21.48
N TYR A 786 28.20 5.11 -22.28
CA TYR A 786 28.08 3.94 -23.17
C TYR A 786 29.18 3.94 -24.23
N LEU A 787 29.79 2.77 -24.44
CA LEU A 787 30.81 2.57 -25.46
C LEU A 787 30.17 2.55 -26.86
N THR A 788 30.90 3.04 -27.86
CA THR A 788 30.48 3.00 -29.27
C THR A 788 30.86 1.68 -29.93
N ALA A 789 30.29 1.40 -31.10
CA ALA A 789 30.68 0.25 -31.92
C ALA A 789 32.18 0.26 -32.24
N ASP A 790 32.75 1.42 -32.53
CA ASP A 790 34.20 1.58 -32.79
C ASP A 790 35.05 1.23 -31.56
N ALA A 791 34.58 1.57 -30.36
CA ALA A 791 35.26 1.19 -29.14
C ALA A 791 35.22 -0.34 -28.91
N TRP A 792 34.09 -0.99 -29.22
CA TRP A 792 33.97 -2.44 -29.13
C TRP A 792 34.77 -3.20 -30.20
N ALA A 793 35.08 -2.56 -31.34
CA ALA A 793 35.93 -3.16 -32.37
C ALA A 793 37.36 -3.47 -31.89
N SER A 794 37.80 -2.93 -30.75
CA SER A 794 39.07 -3.28 -30.13
C SER A 794 38.90 -4.33 -29.03
N ALA A 795 39.52 -5.51 -29.17
CA ALA A 795 39.50 -6.57 -28.15
C ALA A 795 40.22 -6.19 -26.83
N SER A 796 41.04 -5.13 -26.84
CA SER A 796 41.74 -4.62 -25.65
C SER A 796 40.94 -3.55 -24.90
N ARG A 797 39.83 -3.06 -25.47
CA ARG A 797 39.00 -2.04 -24.82
C ARG A 797 38.07 -2.67 -23.79
N LEU A 798 38.42 -2.54 -22.52
CA LEU A 798 37.62 -3.02 -21.38
C LEU A 798 36.85 -1.87 -20.72
N ALA A 799 35.71 -2.16 -20.09
CA ALA A 799 34.95 -1.13 -19.36
C ALA A 799 35.74 -0.59 -18.15
N VAL A 800 35.64 0.72 -17.94
CA VAL A 800 36.29 1.43 -16.84
C VAL A 800 35.28 1.60 -15.69
N PRO A 801 35.54 1.01 -14.51
CA PRO A 801 34.66 1.18 -13.36
C PRO A 801 34.91 2.52 -12.67
N GLY A 802 33.99 2.90 -11.77
CA GLY A 802 34.18 4.07 -10.90
C GLY A 802 35.05 3.78 -9.69
N ASN A 803 35.15 2.51 -9.30
CA ASN A 803 35.91 2.04 -8.13
C ASN A 803 36.53 0.67 -8.37
N TRP A 804 37.50 0.31 -7.53
CA TRP A 804 38.17 -0.98 -7.48
C TRP A 804 38.16 -1.56 -6.08
N VAL A 805 38.32 -2.88 -5.97
CA VAL A 805 38.39 -3.64 -4.71
C VAL A 805 39.59 -4.56 -4.72
N ASP A 806 40.25 -4.74 -3.57
CA ASP A 806 41.36 -5.68 -3.46
C ASP A 806 40.88 -7.11 -3.72
N ARG A 807 41.62 -7.86 -4.55
CA ARG A 807 41.34 -9.27 -4.83
C ARG A 807 41.25 -10.12 -3.57
N ALA A 808 42.04 -9.83 -2.54
CA ALA A 808 42.03 -10.56 -1.27
C ALA A 808 40.69 -10.42 -0.52
N GLU A 809 39.90 -9.38 -0.81
CA GLU A 809 38.58 -9.16 -0.22
C GLU A 809 37.45 -9.83 -1.02
N THR A 810 37.77 -10.49 -2.15
CA THR A 810 36.80 -11.23 -2.95
C THR A 810 36.76 -12.72 -2.58
N PRO A 811 35.56 -13.37 -2.62
CA PRO A 811 35.43 -14.80 -2.32
C PRO A 811 36.34 -15.68 -3.22
N PRO A 812 37.04 -16.68 -2.66
CA PRO A 812 37.88 -17.61 -3.43
C PRO A 812 37.05 -18.58 -4.30
N GLY A 813 37.67 -19.14 -5.34
CA GLY A 813 37.14 -20.33 -6.04
C GLY A 813 36.03 -20.10 -7.08
N THR A 814 35.98 -18.96 -7.77
CA THR A 814 34.90 -18.70 -8.75
C THR A 814 35.24 -19.20 -10.16
N PRO A 815 34.30 -19.81 -10.90
CA PRO A 815 34.50 -20.21 -12.28
C PRO A 815 34.98 -19.05 -13.17
N PRO A 816 35.78 -19.30 -14.22
CA PRO A 816 36.33 -18.25 -15.08
C PRO A 816 35.32 -17.39 -15.83
N GLY A 817 34.07 -17.86 -15.98
CA GLY A 817 32.94 -17.08 -16.51
C GLY A 817 31.77 -17.06 -15.52
N ARG A 818 31.51 -15.89 -14.93
CA ARG A 818 30.43 -15.71 -13.96
C ARG A 818 29.16 -15.30 -14.66
N LEU A 819 28.14 -16.17 -14.64
CA LEU A 819 26.82 -15.80 -15.09
C LEU A 819 26.24 -14.73 -14.16
N ALA A 820 25.91 -13.58 -14.74
CA ALA A 820 25.35 -12.44 -14.03
C ALA A 820 24.09 -11.94 -14.70
N PHE A 821 23.22 -11.31 -13.91
CA PHE A 821 22.03 -10.62 -14.40
C PHE A 821 21.77 -9.33 -13.62
N LEU A 822 21.10 -8.38 -14.24
CA LEU A 822 20.87 -7.07 -13.65
C LEU A 822 19.72 -7.12 -12.65
N ARG A 823 19.93 -6.53 -11.47
CA ARG A 823 18.85 -6.35 -10.47
C ARG A 823 17.84 -5.32 -10.93
N ILE A 824 18.27 -4.25 -11.60
CA ILE A 824 17.43 -3.11 -11.93
C ILE A 824 16.96 -3.21 -13.38
N SER A 825 15.65 -3.28 -13.59
CA SER A 825 14.97 -3.17 -14.88
C SER A 825 14.21 -1.84 -14.94
N SER A 826 14.35 -1.09 -16.04
CA SER A 826 13.60 0.17 -16.27
C SER A 826 12.53 -0.02 -17.36
N PRO A 827 11.37 0.68 -17.31
CA PRO A 827 10.40 0.73 -18.41
C PRO A 827 11.00 1.29 -19.72
N THR A 828 12.14 1.98 -19.63
CA THR A 828 12.89 2.49 -20.77
C THR A 828 13.87 1.48 -21.37
N ASN A 829 14.08 0.33 -20.71
CA ASN A 829 14.97 -0.70 -21.21
C ASN A 829 14.30 -1.48 -22.35
N GLN A 830 15.11 -1.97 -23.29
CA GLN A 830 14.64 -2.84 -24.37
C GLN A 830 14.15 -4.19 -23.84
N ARG A 831 14.84 -4.70 -22.83
CA ARG A 831 14.66 -6.02 -22.21
C ARG A 831 14.50 -5.87 -20.70
N THR A 832 13.73 -6.77 -20.08
CA THR A 832 13.55 -6.77 -18.62
C THR A 832 14.64 -7.61 -17.97
N MET A 833 14.84 -8.83 -18.46
CA MET A 833 15.99 -9.67 -18.17
C MET A 833 17.18 -9.28 -19.05
N ILE A 834 18.29 -8.93 -18.41
CA ILE A 834 19.58 -8.68 -19.05
C ILE A 834 20.61 -9.52 -18.34
N SER A 835 21.29 -10.39 -19.09
CA SER A 835 22.30 -11.30 -18.56
C SER A 835 23.57 -11.30 -19.41
N ALA A 836 24.71 -11.49 -18.75
CA ALA A 836 26.01 -11.61 -19.39
C ALA A 836 26.92 -12.54 -18.60
N ILE A 837 27.96 -13.04 -19.25
CA ILE A 837 29.08 -13.66 -18.56
C ILE A 837 30.09 -12.56 -18.23
N LEU A 838 30.45 -12.46 -16.96
CA LEU A 838 31.46 -11.51 -16.49
C LEU A 838 32.81 -12.19 -16.32
N PRO A 839 33.91 -11.48 -16.61
CA PRO A 839 35.25 -11.94 -16.27
C PRO A 839 35.44 -11.93 -14.74
N PRO A 840 36.54 -12.51 -14.22
CA PRO A 840 36.89 -12.39 -12.81
C PRO A 840 37.02 -10.93 -12.36
N ALA A 841 36.04 -10.42 -11.61
CA ALA A 841 35.95 -9.03 -11.16
C ALA A 841 35.26 -8.89 -9.79
N ALA A 842 35.32 -7.71 -9.17
CA ALA A 842 34.45 -7.37 -8.04
C ALA A 842 33.09 -6.90 -8.57
N ILE A 843 31.99 -7.17 -7.85
CA ILE A 843 30.63 -6.90 -8.34
C ILE A 843 29.78 -6.23 -7.25
N GLY A 844 29.18 -5.08 -7.56
CA GLY A 844 28.26 -4.38 -6.67
C GLY A 844 26.85 -4.95 -6.69
N ASP A 845 26.03 -4.67 -5.66
CA ASP A 845 24.68 -5.20 -5.44
C ASP A 845 23.58 -4.72 -6.42
N SER A 846 24.00 -4.04 -7.50
CA SER A 846 23.16 -3.76 -8.67
C SER A 846 23.18 -4.89 -9.71
N VAL A 847 24.14 -5.82 -9.60
CA VAL A 847 24.28 -7.01 -10.44
C VAL A 847 24.29 -8.24 -9.54
N PHE A 848 23.54 -9.26 -9.96
CA PHE A 848 23.39 -10.51 -9.25
C PHE A 848 24.11 -11.64 -9.94
N LEU A 849 24.69 -12.54 -9.13
CA LEU A 849 25.41 -13.71 -9.60
C LEU A 849 24.54 -14.95 -9.54
N LEU A 850 24.65 -15.79 -10.56
CA LEU A 850 24.14 -17.15 -10.59
C LEU A 850 25.34 -18.11 -10.71
N HIS A 851 25.63 -18.84 -9.64
CA HIS A 851 26.67 -19.85 -9.64
C HIS A 851 26.14 -21.13 -10.26
N THR A 852 26.81 -21.60 -11.31
CA THR A 852 26.53 -22.82 -12.05
C THR A 852 27.60 -23.87 -11.76
N ARG A 853 27.37 -25.12 -12.14
CA ARG A 853 28.33 -26.22 -11.94
C ARG A 853 29.57 -26.10 -12.83
N ASN A 854 29.42 -25.53 -14.03
CA ASN A 854 30.46 -25.42 -15.03
C ASN A 854 30.13 -24.34 -16.09
N SER A 855 31.11 -24.01 -16.92
CA SER A 855 30.99 -22.99 -17.97
C SER A 855 29.98 -23.36 -19.07
N ARG A 856 29.72 -24.66 -19.31
CA ARG A 856 28.68 -25.12 -20.26
C ARG A 856 27.29 -24.76 -19.77
N ASP A 857 27.00 -24.96 -18.48
CA ASP A 857 25.74 -24.55 -17.86
C ASP A 857 25.59 -23.01 -17.87
N SER A 858 26.68 -22.26 -17.62
CA SER A 858 26.68 -20.80 -17.78
C SER A 858 26.33 -20.35 -19.20
N ALA A 859 26.91 -21.00 -20.22
CA ALA A 859 26.66 -20.68 -21.62
C ALA A 859 25.21 -20.97 -22.03
N ALA A 860 24.65 -22.10 -21.58
CA ALA A 860 23.26 -22.45 -21.81
C ALA A 860 22.30 -21.44 -21.15
N LEU A 861 22.51 -21.13 -19.87
CA LEU A 861 21.61 -20.26 -19.10
C LEU A 861 21.71 -18.79 -19.54
N VAL A 862 22.89 -18.28 -19.93
CA VAL A 862 22.98 -16.90 -20.48
C VAL A 862 22.22 -16.77 -21.79
N ALA A 863 22.21 -17.82 -22.63
CA ALA A 863 21.43 -17.84 -23.86
C ALA A 863 19.93 -17.81 -23.54
N HIS A 864 19.54 -18.66 -22.60
CA HIS A 864 18.17 -18.82 -22.12
C HIS A 864 17.61 -17.52 -21.53
N PHE A 865 18.35 -16.89 -20.61
CA PHE A 865 17.97 -15.66 -19.91
C PHE A 865 17.84 -14.45 -20.83
N ASN A 866 18.58 -14.43 -21.93
CA ASN A 866 18.49 -13.37 -22.93
C ASN A 866 17.51 -13.67 -24.08
N SER A 867 16.74 -14.76 -24.02
CA SER A 867 15.71 -15.07 -25.02
C SER A 867 14.44 -14.23 -24.85
N PHE A 868 13.77 -13.86 -25.95
CA PHE A 868 12.51 -13.10 -25.89
C PHE A 868 11.39 -13.84 -25.16
N VAL A 869 11.30 -15.17 -25.31
CA VAL A 869 10.29 -15.97 -24.60
C VAL A 869 10.49 -15.95 -23.08
N TYR A 870 11.73 -16.07 -22.61
CA TYR A 870 12.05 -15.98 -21.18
C TYR A 870 11.81 -14.57 -20.64
N ASP A 871 12.22 -13.55 -21.39
CA ASP A 871 12.02 -12.15 -21.01
C ASP A 871 10.53 -11.76 -20.99
N TYR A 872 9.75 -12.32 -21.92
CA TYR A 872 8.29 -12.18 -21.95
C TYR A 872 7.66 -12.69 -20.64
N VAL A 873 7.98 -13.91 -20.21
CA VAL A 873 7.47 -14.45 -18.93
C VAL A 873 7.99 -13.63 -17.74
N THR A 874 9.26 -13.19 -17.80
CA THR A 874 9.87 -12.35 -16.76
C THR A 874 9.09 -11.04 -16.57
N ARG A 875 8.65 -10.40 -17.66
CA ARG A 875 7.84 -9.17 -17.64
C ARG A 875 6.50 -9.34 -16.93
N GLN A 876 5.85 -10.48 -17.11
CA GLN A 876 4.56 -10.75 -16.46
C GLN A 876 4.71 -11.03 -14.95
N LYS A 877 5.92 -11.39 -14.50
CA LYS A 877 6.24 -11.53 -13.07
C LYS A 877 6.76 -10.26 -12.40
N ALA A 878 7.48 -9.43 -13.13
CA ALA A 878 8.15 -8.27 -12.56
C ALA A 878 7.17 -7.10 -12.35
N ALA A 879 6.55 -7.02 -11.16
CA ALA A 879 5.60 -5.95 -10.82
C ALA A 879 6.27 -4.57 -10.62
N GLY A 880 7.59 -4.50 -10.49
CA GLY A 880 8.36 -3.27 -10.23
C GLY A 880 9.74 -3.25 -10.89
N LEU A 881 10.56 -2.25 -10.54
CA LEU A 881 11.87 -2.00 -11.17
C LEU A 881 12.97 -3.01 -10.79
N ASN A 882 12.75 -3.87 -9.79
CA ASN A 882 13.79 -4.75 -9.26
C ASN A 882 13.48 -6.23 -9.49
N LEU A 883 14.35 -6.90 -10.24
CA LEU A 883 14.39 -8.35 -10.40
C LEU A 883 15.22 -8.99 -9.27
N ASN A 884 14.52 -9.47 -8.24
CA ASN A 884 15.10 -10.23 -7.13
C ASN A 884 15.14 -11.75 -7.36
N PHE A 885 15.95 -12.47 -6.58
CA PHE A 885 16.14 -13.93 -6.65
C PHE A 885 14.84 -14.72 -6.65
N PHE A 886 13.86 -14.32 -5.83
CA PHE A 886 12.59 -15.04 -5.74
C PHE A 886 11.78 -14.99 -7.04
N HIS A 887 11.99 -14.01 -7.92
CA HIS A 887 11.39 -14.03 -9.25
C HIS A 887 12.06 -15.11 -10.10
N ILE A 888 13.39 -15.06 -10.19
CA ILE A 888 14.19 -15.92 -11.07
C ILE A 888 14.04 -17.40 -10.69
N ARG A 889 14.00 -17.74 -9.40
CA ARG A 889 13.79 -19.12 -8.93
C ARG A 889 12.56 -19.78 -9.53
N GLN A 890 11.46 -19.05 -9.67
CA GLN A 890 10.18 -19.61 -10.12
C GLN A 890 9.82 -19.25 -11.57
N LEU A 891 10.78 -18.81 -12.37
CA LEU A 891 10.59 -18.64 -13.82
C LEU A 891 10.78 -19.98 -14.54
N PRO A 892 10.03 -20.25 -15.61
CA PRO A 892 10.11 -21.51 -16.35
C PRO A 892 11.42 -21.55 -17.11
N VAL A 893 12.20 -22.61 -16.89
CA VAL A 893 13.51 -22.83 -17.52
C VAL A 893 13.56 -24.25 -18.04
N LEU A 894 14.11 -24.42 -19.23
CA LEU A 894 14.28 -25.73 -19.85
C LEU A 894 15.21 -26.58 -18.97
N PRO A 895 14.91 -27.86 -18.72
CA PRO A 895 15.80 -28.74 -17.97
C PRO A 895 17.18 -28.85 -18.64
N PRO A 896 18.26 -29.02 -17.87
CA PRO A 896 19.61 -29.14 -18.42
C PRO A 896 19.69 -30.27 -19.46
N GLU A 897 19.02 -31.41 -19.23
CA GLU A 897 19.00 -32.53 -20.16
C GLU A 897 18.42 -32.18 -21.55
N THR A 898 17.44 -31.28 -21.61
CA THR A 898 16.86 -30.82 -22.88
C THR A 898 17.83 -29.91 -23.60
N VAL A 899 18.41 -28.94 -22.88
CA VAL A 899 19.30 -27.94 -23.46
C VAL A 899 20.64 -28.54 -23.87
N HIS A 900 21.17 -29.49 -23.08
CA HIS A 900 22.46 -30.13 -23.32
C HIS A 900 22.50 -30.94 -24.63
N ARG A 901 21.36 -31.47 -25.10
CA ARG A 901 21.24 -32.14 -26.42
C ARG A 901 21.55 -31.21 -27.60
N HIS A 902 21.45 -29.90 -27.40
CA HIS A 902 21.67 -28.88 -28.43
C HIS A 902 22.92 -28.02 -28.16
N THR A 903 23.90 -28.56 -27.42
CA THR A 903 25.13 -27.83 -27.07
C THR A 903 25.90 -27.39 -28.31
N ASP A 904 25.93 -28.21 -29.36
CA ASP A 904 26.63 -27.91 -30.61
C ASP A 904 25.98 -26.75 -31.38
N PHE A 905 24.69 -26.50 -31.14
CA PHE A 905 23.99 -25.31 -31.65
C PHE A 905 24.25 -24.09 -30.77
N LEU A 906 24.19 -24.24 -29.44
CA LEU A 906 24.23 -23.13 -28.48
C LEU A 906 25.64 -22.56 -28.27
N THR A 907 26.62 -23.42 -27.98
CA THR A 907 27.96 -23.00 -27.55
C THR A 907 28.65 -22.09 -28.56
N PRO A 908 28.69 -22.40 -29.88
CA PRO A 908 29.36 -21.55 -30.86
C PRO A 908 28.75 -20.13 -30.94
N ARG A 909 27.42 -20.04 -30.83
CA ARG A 909 26.67 -18.77 -30.86
C ARG A 909 26.93 -17.94 -29.61
N VAL A 910 26.94 -18.56 -28.43
CA VAL A 910 27.20 -17.88 -27.16
C VAL A 910 28.65 -17.40 -27.08
N LEU A 911 29.61 -18.22 -27.52
CA LEU A 911 31.02 -17.84 -27.62
C LEU A 911 31.18 -16.60 -28.49
N GLU A 912 30.59 -16.59 -29.70
CA GLU A 912 30.69 -15.45 -30.61
C GLU A 912 30.02 -14.19 -30.10
N LEU A 913 28.92 -14.31 -29.36
CA LEU A 913 28.25 -13.17 -28.74
C LEU A 913 29.01 -12.62 -27.53
N THR A 914 29.70 -13.46 -26.77
CA THR A 914 30.25 -13.11 -25.44
C THR A 914 31.75 -12.82 -25.49
N CYS A 915 32.52 -13.65 -26.20
CA CYS A 915 33.99 -13.63 -26.19
C CYS A 915 34.56 -12.60 -27.18
N THR A 916 34.24 -11.32 -26.99
CA THR A 916 34.67 -10.20 -27.87
C THR A 916 35.86 -9.41 -27.32
N ALA A 917 36.38 -9.75 -26.14
CA ALA A 917 37.54 -9.10 -25.53
C ALA A 917 38.48 -10.13 -24.88
N HIS A 918 39.75 -9.74 -24.69
CA HIS A 918 40.81 -10.65 -24.22
C HIS A 918 40.59 -11.21 -22.80
N ASP A 919 39.87 -10.47 -21.95
CA ASP A 919 39.55 -10.87 -20.57
C ASP A 919 38.55 -12.02 -20.48
N MET A 920 37.87 -12.36 -21.58
CA MET A 920 36.96 -13.51 -21.69
C MET A 920 37.67 -14.82 -22.10
N GLY A 921 38.97 -14.79 -22.37
CA GLY A 921 39.71 -15.95 -22.89
C GLY A 921 39.63 -17.20 -22.00
N ARG A 922 39.58 -17.05 -20.67
CA ARG A 922 39.44 -18.20 -19.77
C ARG A 922 38.08 -18.89 -19.89
N PHE A 923 37.01 -18.12 -20.06
CA PHE A 923 35.67 -18.67 -20.28
C PHE A 923 35.57 -19.38 -21.64
N ALA A 924 36.18 -18.81 -22.69
CA ALA A 924 36.26 -19.45 -24.00
C ALA A 924 37.03 -20.79 -23.93
N ALA A 925 38.19 -20.81 -23.25
CA ALA A 925 39.00 -22.00 -23.10
C ALA A 925 38.29 -23.12 -22.34
N ASP A 926 37.50 -22.80 -21.30
CA ASP A 926 36.69 -23.78 -20.57
C ASP A 926 35.61 -24.44 -21.44
N LEU A 927 35.17 -23.77 -22.51
CA LEU A 927 34.22 -24.28 -23.50
C LEU A 927 34.92 -24.95 -24.70
N GLY A 928 36.25 -25.06 -24.69
CA GLY A 928 37.04 -25.66 -25.76
C GLY A 928 37.46 -24.72 -26.88
N ASP A 929 37.23 -23.40 -26.75
CA ASP A 929 37.67 -22.40 -27.72
C ASP A 929 38.96 -21.71 -27.28
N THR A 930 40.06 -21.99 -27.97
CA THR A 930 41.37 -21.37 -27.76
C THR A 930 41.68 -20.26 -28.77
N GLY A 931 40.71 -19.88 -29.61
CA GLY A 931 40.84 -18.81 -30.59
C GLY A 931 40.96 -17.42 -29.95
N GLY A 932 41.38 -16.44 -30.74
CA GLY A 932 41.33 -15.04 -30.32
C GLY A 932 39.87 -14.54 -30.20
N PRO A 933 39.65 -13.38 -29.54
CA PRO A 933 38.30 -12.83 -29.39
C PRO A 933 37.65 -12.52 -30.73
N PHE A 934 36.33 -12.69 -30.81
CA PHE A 934 35.55 -12.37 -32.01
C PHE A 934 35.47 -10.87 -32.24
N HIS A 935 35.42 -10.48 -33.52
CA HIS A 935 35.15 -9.10 -33.91
C HIS A 935 33.74 -8.68 -33.49
N TRP A 936 33.59 -7.44 -33.05
CA TRP A 936 32.28 -6.87 -32.80
C TRP A 936 31.60 -6.45 -34.12
N ASP A 937 30.59 -7.19 -34.55
CA ASP A 937 29.74 -6.87 -35.71
C ASP A 937 28.26 -6.89 -35.29
N GLU A 938 27.62 -5.72 -35.22
CA GLU A 938 26.24 -5.62 -34.73
C GLU A 938 25.21 -6.32 -35.63
N ASP A 939 25.43 -6.34 -36.94
CA ASP A 939 24.49 -6.98 -37.88
C ASP A 939 24.58 -8.50 -37.78
N ARG A 940 25.80 -9.05 -37.69
CA ARG A 940 26.03 -10.48 -37.48
C ARG A 940 25.53 -10.92 -36.10
N ARG A 941 25.83 -10.16 -35.05
CA ARG A 941 25.32 -10.40 -33.69
C ARG A 941 23.79 -10.36 -33.63
N GLY A 942 23.15 -9.45 -34.37
CA GLY A 942 21.69 -9.39 -34.52
C GLY A 942 21.10 -10.68 -35.08
N ARG A 943 21.70 -11.23 -36.14
CA ARG A 943 21.27 -12.51 -36.75
C ARG A 943 21.51 -13.71 -35.83
N ILE A 944 22.65 -13.77 -35.15
CA ILE A 944 22.95 -14.84 -34.17
C ILE A 944 21.93 -14.83 -33.02
N ARG A 945 21.62 -13.64 -32.47
CA ARG A 945 20.57 -13.50 -31.45
C ARG A 945 19.21 -13.96 -31.99
N ALA A 946 18.85 -13.58 -33.21
CA ALA A 946 17.59 -14.00 -33.82
C ALA A 946 17.47 -15.53 -33.97
N GLU A 947 18.56 -16.22 -34.32
CA GLU A 947 18.58 -17.69 -34.33
C GLU A 947 18.39 -18.29 -32.92
N LEU A 948 19.06 -17.73 -31.90
CA LEU A 948 18.87 -18.19 -30.52
C LEU A 948 17.43 -17.95 -30.04
N ASP A 949 16.86 -16.79 -30.34
CA ASP A 949 15.47 -16.46 -29.98
C ASP A 949 14.47 -17.41 -30.65
N ALA A 950 14.60 -17.64 -31.96
CA ALA A 950 13.79 -18.60 -32.71
C ALA A 950 13.91 -20.03 -32.13
N PHE A 951 15.12 -20.45 -31.79
CA PHE A 951 15.39 -21.73 -31.15
C PHE A 951 14.66 -21.88 -29.81
N PHE A 952 14.73 -20.87 -28.93
CA PHE A 952 14.02 -20.92 -27.66
C PHE A 952 12.50 -20.87 -27.83
N PHE A 953 11.94 -20.16 -28.81
CA PHE A 953 10.50 -20.23 -29.08
C PHE A 953 10.04 -21.66 -29.42
N HIS A 954 10.80 -22.39 -30.24
CA HIS A 954 10.53 -23.80 -30.54
C HIS A 954 10.60 -24.68 -29.29
N LEU A 955 11.67 -24.57 -28.50
CA LEU A 955 11.83 -25.40 -27.29
C LEU A 955 10.81 -25.10 -26.19
N TYR A 956 10.28 -23.87 -26.15
CA TYR A 956 9.18 -23.50 -25.26
C TYR A 956 7.80 -23.96 -25.77
N GLY A 957 7.73 -24.52 -26.97
CA GLY A 957 6.49 -24.96 -27.62
C GLY A 957 5.59 -23.79 -28.00
N ILE A 958 6.17 -22.66 -28.40
CA ILE A 958 5.41 -21.48 -28.84
C ILE A 958 5.17 -21.56 -30.35
N GLY A 959 3.90 -21.52 -30.75
CA GLY A 959 3.53 -21.49 -32.16
C GLY A 959 3.86 -20.14 -32.82
N ARG A 960 4.07 -20.15 -34.14
CA ARG A 960 4.47 -18.97 -34.92
C ARG A 960 3.63 -17.72 -34.67
N ALA A 961 2.30 -17.87 -34.53
CA ALA A 961 1.39 -16.75 -34.29
C ALA A 961 1.61 -16.11 -32.91
N ASP A 962 1.87 -16.92 -31.88
CA ASP A 962 2.19 -16.44 -30.53
C ASP A 962 3.62 -15.92 -30.44
N THR A 963 4.56 -16.47 -31.21
CA THR A 963 5.89 -15.87 -31.38
C THR A 963 5.79 -14.45 -31.92
N ALA A 964 5.00 -14.24 -32.99
CA ALA A 964 4.79 -12.92 -33.55
C ALA A 964 4.12 -11.96 -32.54
N TYR A 965 3.12 -12.44 -31.80
CA TYR A 965 2.45 -11.68 -30.76
C TYR A 965 3.40 -11.29 -29.62
N ILE A 966 4.17 -12.23 -29.08
CA ILE A 966 5.15 -11.98 -28.01
C ILE A 966 6.10 -10.88 -28.44
N LEU A 967 6.65 -10.93 -29.67
CA LEU A 967 7.56 -9.90 -30.18
C LEU A 967 6.91 -8.51 -30.27
N ASP A 968 5.60 -8.43 -30.54
CA ASP A 968 4.86 -7.16 -30.57
C ASP A 968 4.69 -6.54 -29.17
N THR A 969 4.84 -7.32 -28.09
CA THR A 969 4.79 -6.81 -26.71
C THR A 969 6.07 -6.08 -26.26
N PHE A 970 7.05 -5.90 -27.16
CA PHE A 970 8.32 -5.20 -26.93
C PHE A 970 8.39 -3.83 -27.65
N PRO A 971 7.61 -2.81 -27.21
CA PRO A 971 7.47 -1.55 -27.95
C PRO A 971 8.77 -0.72 -28.03
N ILE A 972 9.69 -0.89 -27.07
CA ILE A 972 10.99 -0.19 -27.10
C ILE A 972 11.88 -0.77 -28.20
N VAL A 973 11.89 -2.10 -28.36
CA VAL A 973 12.67 -2.77 -29.41
C VAL A 973 12.14 -2.34 -30.77
N ARG A 974 10.81 -2.43 -30.97
CA ARG A 974 10.14 -1.98 -32.19
C ARG A 974 10.50 -0.54 -32.56
N ARG A 975 10.33 0.41 -31.63
CA ARG A 975 10.64 1.83 -31.90
C ARG A 975 12.10 2.07 -32.27
N LYS A 976 13.03 1.35 -31.64
CA LYS A 976 14.46 1.48 -31.96
C LYS A 976 14.79 0.87 -33.32
N ASP A 977 14.19 -0.25 -33.67
CA ASP A 977 14.35 -0.87 -34.99
C ASP A 977 13.75 -0.01 -36.09
N GLU A 978 12.52 0.50 -35.92
CA GLU A 978 11.89 1.41 -36.87
C GLU A 978 12.73 2.67 -37.08
N ALA A 979 13.28 3.25 -36.00
CA ALA A 979 14.16 4.41 -36.09
C ALA A 979 15.49 4.13 -36.80
N ARG A 980 16.05 2.92 -36.66
CA ARG A 980 17.38 2.57 -37.20
C ARG A 980 17.32 1.94 -38.60
N TYR A 981 16.29 1.15 -38.87
CA TYR A 981 16.19 0.28 -40.05
C TYR A 981 14.94 0.53 -40.90
N GLY A 982 14.02 1.40 -40.48
CA GLY A 982 12.78 1.69 -41.22
C GLY A 982 11.67 0.63 -41.08
N GLY A 983 11.87 -0.41 -40.25
CA GLY A 983 10.90 -1.46 -40.00
C GLY A 983 11.28 -2.31 -38.77
N TYR A 984 10.43 -3.25 -38.38
CA TYR A 984 10.66 -4.08 -37.18
C TYR A 984 11.61 -5.27 -37.46
N ARG A 985 12.84 -4.95 -37.85
CA ARG A 985 13.86 -5.91 -38.32
C ARG A 985 14.08 -7.11 -37.38
N THR A 986 14.11 -6.89 -36.07
CA THR A 986 14.28 -7.98 -35.08
C THR A 986 13.18 -9.01 -35.20
N LYS A 987 11.91 -8.57 -35.35
CA LYS A 987 10.77 -9.47 -35.53
C LYS A 987 10.91 -10.28 -36.83
N ASP A 988 11.27 -9.62 -37.92
CA ASP A 988 11.40 -10.28 -39.23
C ASP A 988 12.53 -11.32 -39.23
N LEU A 989 13.68 -10.99 -38.64
CA LEU A 989 14.81 -11.92 -38.50
C LEU A 989 14.44 -13.15 -37.65
N ILE A 990 13.75 -12.95 -36.52
CA ILE A 990 13.35 -14.06 -35.64
C ILE A 990 12.30 -14.94 -36.33
N LEU A 991 11.28 -14.36 -36.96
CA LEU A 991 10.25 -15.14 -37.65
C LEU A 991 10.82 -15.91 -38.86
N THR A 992 11.76 -15.31 -39.60
CA THR A 992 12.45 -16.01 -40.69
C THR A 992 13.26 -17.19 -40.17
N ALA A 993 14.05 -16.99 -39.12
CA ALA A 993 14.81 -18.08 -38.49
C ALA A 993 13.88 -19.16 -37.91
N TYR A 994 12.75 -18.76 -37.31
CA TYR A 994 11.74 -19.67 -36.78
C TYR A 994 11.16 -20.56 -37.89
N ASP A 995 10.78 -19.97 -39.03
CA ASP A 995 10.21 -20.68 -40.17
C ASP A 995 11.23 -21.65 -40.78
N HIS A 996 12.51 -21.25 -40.87
CA HIS A 996 13.58 -22.14 -41.33
C HIS A 996 13.81 -23.33 -40.38
N MET A 997 13.79 -23.10 -39.06
CA MET A 997 13.94 -24.16 -38.05
C MET A 997 12.73 -25.11 -38.01
N ALA A 998 11.53 -24.58 -38.25
CA ALA A 998 10.33 -25.38 -38.38
C ALA A 998 10.44 -26.33 -39.59
N ALA A 999 10.88 -25.81 -40.75
CA ALA A 999 11.09 -26.59 -41.95
C ALA A 999 12.19 -27.65 -41.80
N SER A 1000 13.22 -27.40 -40.99
CA SER A 1000 14.28 -28.37 -40.72
C SER A 1000 13.91 -29.46 -39.71
N GLY A 1001 12.70 -29.41 -39.12
CA GLY A 1001 12.25 -30.37 -38.12
C GLY A 1001 13.08 -30.34 -36.83
N LEU A 1002 13.61 -29.19 -36.44
CA LEU A 1002 14.52 -29.06 -35.28
C LEU A 1002 13.87 -29.59 -33.98
N ALA A 1003 12.57 -29.37 -33.80
CA ALA A 1003 11.81 -29.90 -32.66
C ALA A 1003 11.69 -31.44 -32.66
N ALA A 1004 11.87 -32.09 -33.80
CA ALA A 1004 11.87 -33.55 -33.96
C ALA A 1004 13.29 -34.15 -34.05
N GLY A 1005 14.33 -33.38 -33.70
CA GLY A 1005 15.73 -33.81 -33.76
C GLY A 1005 16.43 -33.58 -35.10
N GLY A 1006 15.82 -32.85 -36.03
CA GLY A 1006 16.46 -32.43 -37.28
C GLY A 1006 17.58 -31.41 -37.06
N THR A 1007 18.53 -31.33 -38.01
CA THR A 1007 19.69 -30.42 -37.92
C THR A 1007 19.43 -29.09 -38.62
N TYR A 1008 19.44 -27.98 -37.88
CA TYR A 1008 19.39 -26.63 -38.45
C TYR A 1008 20.79 -26.16 -38.88
N VAL A 1009 20.91 -25.67 -40.12
CA VAL A 1009 22.13 -25.09 -40.67
C VAL A 1009 21.98 -23.57 -40.73
N SER A 1010 22.90 -22.83 -40.12
CA SER A 1010 22.85 -21.37 -40.15
C SER A 1010 23.10 -20.83 -41.56
N PRO A 1011 22.32 -19.84 -42.04
CA PRO A 1011 22.61 -19.13 -43.28
C PRO A 1011 23.82 -18.20 -43.17
N LEU A 1012 24.39 -17.99 -41.98
CA LEU A 1012 25.58 -17.15 -41.80
C LEU A 1012 26.82 -17.81 -42.42
N ARG A 1013 27.61 -17.01 -43.12
CA ARG A 1013 28.91 -17.40 -43.68
C ARG A 1013 29.98 -16.42 -43.17
N PRO A 1014 31.02 -16.90 -42.46
CA PRO A 1014 31.18 -18.25 -41.90
C PRO A 1014 30.08 -18.59 -40.86
N PRO A 1015 29.84 -19.87 -40.51
CA PRO A 1015 28.83 -20.24 -39.51
C PRO A 1015 29.17 -19.67 -38.12
N PRO A 1016 28.20 -19.62 -37.20
CA PRO A 1016 28.45 -19.14 -35.83
C PRO A 1016 29.55 -19.94 -35.14
N GLY A 1017 30.46 -19.27 -34.42
CA GLY A 1017 31.67 -19.85 -33.83
C GLY A 1017 32.93 -19.72 -34.69
N ASP A 1018 32.74 -19.61 -36.01
CA ASP A 1018 33.81 -19.44 -37.01
C ASP A 1018 33.86 -18.00 -37.56
N GLY A 1019 33.19 -17.06 -36.89
CA GLY A 1019 33.20 -15.64 -37.21
C GLY A 1019 34.61 -15.01 -37.26
N PRO A 1020 34.75 -13.81 -37.85
CA PRO A 1020 36.02 -13.07 -37.83
C PRO A 1020 36.56 -12.84 -36.42
N ARG A 1021 37.88 -13.01 -36.23
CA ARG A 1021 38.54 -12.94 -34.92
C ARG A 1021 39.79 -12.07 -34.94
N HIS A 1022 40.07 -11.46 -33.80
CA HIS A 1022 41.33 -10.78 -33.52
C HIS A 1022 42.46 -11.80 -33.34
N ARG A 1023 43.70 -11.38 -33.60
CA ARG A 1023 44.88 -12.21 -33.30
C ARG A 1023 45.07 -12.34 -31.79
N CYS A 1024 45.43 -13.54 -31.34
CA CYS A 1024 45.82 -13.74 -29.95
C CYS A 1024 47.20 -13.07 -29.71
N PRO A 1025 47.37 -12.25 -28.66
CA PRO A 1025 48.68 -11.67 -28.33
C PRO A 1025 49.71 -12.79 -28.04
N ARG A 1026 50.91 -12.69 -28.62
CA ARG A 1026 52.02 -13.62 -28.32
C ARG A 1026 52.38 -13.49 -26.84
N GLY A 1027 52.24 -14.57 -26.06
CA GLY A 1027 52.62 -14.62 -24.63
C GLY A 1027 51.47 -14.89 -23.65
N MET A 1028 50.20 -14.81 -24.08
CA MET A 1028 49.06 -15.32 -23.31
C MET A 1028 48.78 -16.78 -23.68
N ASN A 1029 49.71 -17.69 -23.38
CA ASN A 1029 49.33 -19.11 -23.30
C ASN A 1029 48.43 -19.29 -22.07
N PRO A 1030 47.34 -20.07 -22.15
CA PRO A 1030 46.59 -20.45 -20.97
C PRO A 1030 47.56 -21.15 -20.02
N VAL A 1031 47.75 -20.58 -18.84
CA VAL A 1031 48.46 -21.26 -17.73
C VAL A 1031 47.77 -22.61 -17.55
N PRO A 1032 48.49 -23.75 -17.59
CA PRO A 1032 47.88 -25.07 -17.47
C PRO A 1032 47.20 -25.20 -16.10
N ARG A 1033 46.11 -26.00 -16.08
CA ARG A 1033 45.29 -26.27 -14.89
C ARG A 1033 46.17 -26.69 -13.71
N GLY A 1034 46.09 -25.93 -12.62
CA GLY A 1034 46.53 -26.29 -11.28
C GLY A 1034 45.33 -26.24 -10.34
#